data_AF-A0A397TGG3-F1
#
_entry.id   AF-A0A397TGG3-F1
#
_cell.length_a   1.000
_cell.length_b   1.000
_cell.length_c   1.000
_cell.angle_alpha   90.00
_cell.angle_beta   90.00
_cell.angle_gamma   90.00
#
_symmetry.space_group_name_H-M   'P 1'
#
loop_
_entity.id
_entity.type
_entity.pdbx_description
1 polymer ?
#
loop_
_entity_poly.entity_id
_entity_poly.type
_entity_poly.pdbx_seq_one_letter_code
_entity_poly.pdbx_strand_id
1 'polypeptide(L)'
;MPELGQEVEDFKYNTWHVTNWRHMDKRITGPEFEAGVLWNPEDPTHYIVHHAHHRFTAEESDWGFTMFYDLRKLFSPCEGRTRPLIENDSTNITAFVRVLKDPTGVLWHNFINYDSKKETGYVGLKNQGATGYMNLVLQLFYFTTYLRKAVYQIPTEDDEPIRSVPLALQRIFYQLQTSNTPVGTTELTKSFGWDSLDSFMQHDVVEFYRVLQDNLEGKMKGTKADGAITKLFVGKMKSYIKCVDVDYESSRVEDYYDIELDVKGCRTLRNSFKDYIQEETLEDDNKYQTEGYGLQDAKKGVIFESFPPVLCLRLKRFEYDIQRDAMVKLNDRYEFPMEIDLEEFLSQDADRSKPHKYLLHGVFVHSGDLHGGHYFALLKPEKDGKWFKFDDDRVTPVIDREVLEDIYGGRFPNANPTNAYVLIYIREAYIDEILSPVVHDDIPEHLKRRLDEERALAEQKKKEIEERHLYLTIKVVTAEKFKNHQGFDLANFEDRQYPISDVHVFKTLKSETYGVFKEDVSRKFNIPSEQVRFWVLVNRQNKTVRPDAPIPENYFNISMEEIHAKMTSRQNEMKLYMEVANKPINDKNWFPPIEGNNHIMVFLKYFDPDKQSLEGLGHLYIQKFGKVGDYTRVFCEKKEFPLNTPLKIYEEMKPNMIEEMKPKSTFQQSEIQDGDIICFQKALTEKEIQEHTTAGRICFIPQFYESLALRI
;
A
#
# COMPACT_ATOMS: atom_id res chain seq x y z
N MET A 1 24.17 -26.48 21.86
CA MET A 1 23.27 -25.69 20.99
C MET A 1 21.84 -25.97 21.38
N PRO A 2 20.92 -25.00 21.23
CA PRO A 2 19.50 -25.25 21.40
C PRO A 2 19.02 -26.33 20.41
N GLU A 3 18.09 -27.18 20.84
CA GLU A 3 17.28 -27.96 19.90
C GLU A 3 16.29 -27.00 19.25
N LEU A 4 16.32 -26.93 17.92
CA LEU A 4 15.41 -26.07 17.14
C LEU A 4 14.13 -26.82 16.73
N GLY A 5 14.06 -28.13 17.04
CA GLY A 5 12.98 -29.03 16.65
C GLY A 5 12.78 -29.13 15.14
N GLN A 6 13.89 -29.02 14.39
CA GLN A 6 13.97 -29.26 12.95
C GLN A 6 14.96 -30.38 12.67
N GLU A 7 14.74 -31.10 11.58
CA GLU A 7 15.63 -32.17 11.12
C GLU A 7 16.97 -31.57 10.70
N VAL A 8 18.06 -32.08 11.29
CA VAL A 8 19.43 -31.67 10.97
C VAL A 8 19.92 -32.50 9.80
N GLU A 9 20.25 -31.84 8.69
CA GLU A 9 20.78 -32.50 7.49
C GLU A 9 22.29 -32.73 7.59
N ASP A 10 23.03 -31.70 7.99
CA ASP A 10 24.47 -31.76 8.21
C ASP A 10 24.85 -30.97 9.46
N PHE A 11 25.92 -31.39 10.11
CA PHE A 11 26.48 -30.69 11.25
C PHE A 11 28.00 -30.79 11.19
N LYS A 12 28.64 -29.63 11.15
CA LYS A 12 30.10 -29.51 11.16
C LYS A 12 30.52 -28.55 12.25
N TYR A 13 31.70 -28.80 12.79
CA TYR A 13 32.37 -27.83 13.64
C TYR A 13 33.84 -27.82 13.30
N ASN A 14 34.47 -26.68 13.54
CA ASN A 14 35.92 -26.55 13.43
C ASN A 14 36.43 -25.69 14.58
N THR A 15 37.57 -26.08 15.14
CA THR A 15 38.22 -25.37 16.23
C THR A 15 39.59 -24.89 15.77
N TRP A 16 39.79 -23.58 15.80
CA TRP A 16 41.08 -22.96 15.56
C TRP A 16 41.75 -22.67 16.90
N HIS A 17 42.94 -23.24 17.08
CA HIS A 17 43.82 -22.86 18.17
C HIS A 17 44.64 -21.65 17.73
N VAL A 18 44.31 -20.50 18.32
CA VAL A 18 44.92 -19.22 17.98
C VAL A 18 46.01 -18.92 18.99
N THR A 19 47.26 -18.82 18.52
CA THR A 19 48.43 -18.48 19.33
C THR A 19 49.05 -17.19 18.83
N ASN A 20 49.84 -16.53 19.69
CA ASN A 20 50.53 -15.28 19.36
C ASN A 20 49.55 -14.14 19.06
N TRP A 21 48.41 -14.11 19.76
CA TRP A 21 47.26 -13.24 19.48
C TRP A 21 47.64 -11.76 19.31
N ARG A 22 48.52 -11.24 20.18
CA ARG A 22 48.94 -9.82 20.16
C ARG A 22 49.71 -9.41 18.90
N HIS A 23 50.25 -10.39 18.17
CA HIS A 23 51.08 -10.17 16.99
C HIS A 23 50.42 -10.67 15.70
N MET A 24 49.15 -11.06 15.75
CA MET A 24 48.41 -11.48 14.56
C MET A 24 48.06 -10.29 13.66
N ASP A 25 48.08 -10.54 12.35
CA ASP A 25 47.57 -9.60 11.37
C ASP A 25 46.08 -9.33 11.63
N LYS A 26 45.65 -8.07 11.41
CA LYS A 26 44.26 -7.62 11.67
C LYS A 26 43.19 -8.38 10.88
N ARG A 27 43.58 -9.18 9.88
CA ARG A 27 42.68 -9.99 9.05
C ARG A 27 43.24 -11.40 8.94
N ILE A 28 42.57 -12.35 9.56
CA ILE A 28 42.81 -13.78 9.36
C ILE A 28 41.78 -14.25 8.35
N THR A 29 42.22 -14.89 7.27
CA THR A 29 41.31 -15.53 6.31
C THR A 29 41.44 -17.04 6.47
N GLY A 30 40.37 -17.69 6.94
CA GLY A 30 40.25 -19.14 6.94
C GLY A 30 39.51 -19.62 5.69
N PRO A 31 39.53 -20.92 5.36
CA PRO A 31 38.53 -21.50 4.48
C PRO A 31 37.16 -21.24 5.14
N GLU A 32 36.27 -20.58 4.41
CA GLU A 32 34.88 -20.14 4.69
C GLU A 32 34.30 -20.42 6.10
N PHE A 33 33.52 -19.46 6.62
CA PHE A 33 32.61 -19.46 7.79
C PHE A 33 33.09 -18.67 9.05
N GLU A 34 32.40 -17.57 9.37
CA GLU A 34 32.63 -16.73 10.56
C GLU A 34 31.40 -16.65 11.50
N ALA A 35 31.42 -17.49 12.54
CA ALA A 35 30.63 -17.41 13.78
C ALA A 35 31.02 -18.58 14.72
N GLY A 36 31.46 -18.33 15.96
CA GLY A 36 31.92 -19.43 16.82
C GLY A 36 31.99 -19.11 18.31
N VAL A 37 32.17 -20.14 19.15
CA VAL A 37 32.45 -20.03 20.59
C VAL A 37 33.90 -19.65 20.79
N LEU A 38 34.19 -18.60 21.55
CA LEU A 38 35.54 -18.21 21.96
C LEU A 38 35.78 -18.64 23.41
N TRP A 39 36.80 -19.46 23.66
CA TRP A 39 37.04 -20.08 24.97
C TRP A 39 38.52 -20.17 25.34
N ASN A 40 38.81 -20.16 26.65
CA ASN A 40 40.17 -20.21 27.17
C ASN A 40 40.74 -21.67 27.10
N PRO A 41 41.84 -21.92 26.36
CA PRO A 41 42.46 -23.24 26.25
C PRO A 41 42.85 -23.87 27.59
N GLU A 42 43.18 -23.05 28.59
CA GLU A 42 43.60 -23.45 29.93
C GLU A 42 42.40 -23.77 30.85
N ASP A 43 41.21 -23.26 30.53
CA ASP A 43 39.96 -23.55 31.23
C ASP A 43 38.74 -23.38 30.28
N PRO A 44 38.27 -24.47 29.65
CA PRO A 44 37.15 -24.44 28.71
C PRO A 44 35.82 -23.98 29.33
N THR A 45 35.71 -23.88 30.66
CA THR A 45 34.49 -23.39 31.32
C THR A 45 34.30 -21.88 31.14
N HIS A 46 35.35 -21.14 30.77
CA HIS A 46 35.27 -19.72 30.41
C HIS A 46 35.13 -19.56 28.90
N TYR A 47 33.92 -19.25 28.43
CA TYR A 47 33.64 -19.05 27.02
C TYR A 47 32.62 -17.93 26.75
N ILE A 48 32.57 -17.48 25.50
CA ILE A 48 31.51 -16.62 24.94
C ILE A 48 30.95 -17.32 23.72
N VAL A 49 29.63 -17.24 23.56
CA VAL A 49 28.93 -17.82 22.42
C VAL A 49 28.02 -16.77 21.79
N HIS A 50 27.99 -16.75 20.46
CA HIS A 50 26.96 -16.09 19.68
C HIS A 50 26.24 -17.12 18.82
N HIS A 51 24.95 -16.88 18.61
CA HIS A 51 24.10 -17.69 17.75
C HIS A 51 23.55 -16.80 16.64
N ALA A 52 23.57 -17.31 15.41
CA ALA A 52 22.90 -16.69 14.28
C ALA A 52 22.21 -17.79 13.47
N HIS A 53 21.14 -17.39 12.81
CA HIS A 53 20.39 -18.21 11.88
C HIS A 53 20.28 -17.43 10.58
N HIS A 54 20.59 -18.07 9.46
CA HIS A 54 20.60 -17.39 8.16
C HIS A 54 20.23 -18.38 7.06
N ARG A 55 19.55 -17.87 6.02
CA ARG A 55 19.22 -18.61 4.81
C ARG A 55 20.04 -18.03 3.67
N PHE A 56 21.06 -18.76 3.24
CA PHE A 56 21.87 -18.35 2.09
C PHE A 56 21.04 -18.38 0.80
N THR A 57 21.12 -17.32 0.02
CA THR A 57 20.48 -17.20 -1.30
C THR A 57 21.51 -16.72 -2.33
N ALA A 58 21.13 -16.69 -3.61
CA ALA A 58 21.99 -16.10 -4.65
C ALA A 58 22.23 -14.59 -4.43
N GLU A 59 21.28 -13.92 -3.76
CA GLU A 59 21.35 -12.49 -3.44
C GLU A 59 22.13 -12.24 -2.13
N GLU A 60 22.02 -13.17 -1.17
CA GLU A 60 22.67 -13.14 0.15
C GLU A 60 23.61 -14.36 0.29
N SER A 61 24.76 -14.29 -0.36
CA SER A 61 25.77 -15.36 -0.33
C SER A 61 26.83 -15.20 0.77
N ASP A 62 26.84 -14.06 1.46
CA ASP A 62 27.81 -13.72 2.51
C ASP A 62 27.07 -13.28 3.78
N TRP A 63 27.45 -13.86 4.91
CA TRP A 63 26.85 -13.59 6.21
C TRP A 63 27.86 -13.78 7.34
N GLY A 64 27.87 -12.85 8.29
CA GLY A 64 28.77 -12.89 9.45
C GLY A 64 28.45 -11.83 10.49
N PHE A 65 29.16 -11.86 11.62
CA PHE A 65 29.02 -10.85 12.67
C PHE A 65 29.94 -9.66 12.40
N THR A 66 29.39 -8.44 12.35
CA THR A 66 30.21 -7.22 12.25
C THR A 66 30.96 -6.90 13.54
N MET A 67 30.48 -7.39 14.69
CA MET A 67 31.15 -7.34 15.98
C MET A 67 30.85 -8.61 16.78
N PHE A 68 31.89 -9.28 17.27
CA PHE A 68 31.75 -10.49 18.08
C PHE A 68 31.90 -10.22 19.58
N TYR A 69 32.97 -9.54 20.03
CA TYR A 69 33.14 -9.18 21.45
C TYR A 69 34.10 -7.99 21.65
N ASP A 70 34.02 -7.31 22.81
CA ASP A 70 34.91 -6.18 23.14
C ASP A 70 36.34 -6.68 23.44
N LEU A 71 37.30 -6.21 22.64
CA LEU A 71 38.71 -6.61 22.75
C LEU A 71 39.33 -6.32 24.13
N ARG A 72 38.88 -5.26 24.83
CA ARG A 72 39.39 -4.91 26.17
C ARG A 72 39.01 -5.93 27.22
N LYS A 73 37.89 -6.64 27.02
CA LYS A 73 37.36 -7.64 27.95
C LYS A 73 38.00 -9.03 27.76
N LEU A 74 38.73 -9.26 26.67
CA LEU A 74 39.32 -10.58 26.38
C LEU A 74 40.55 -10.91 27.27
N PHE A 75 41.30 -9.89 27.67
CA PHE A 75 42.57 -10.05 28.41
C PHE A 75 42.43 -9.97 29.93
N SER A 76 41.23 -9.67 30.44
CA SER A 76 40.98 -9.47 31.86
C SER A 76 39.79 -10.32 32.33
N PRO A 77 39.87 -10.96 33.52
CA PRO A 77 38.71 -11.57 34.14
C PRO A 77 37.58 -10.55 34.30
N CYS A 78 36.41 -10.84 33.73
CA CYS A 78 35.24 -9.97 33.80
C CYS A 78 33.95 -10.79 33.67
N GLU A 79 32.81 -10.21 34.03
CA GLU A 79 31.48 -10.83 33.92
C GLU A 79 31.37 -12.16 34.69
N GLY A 80 31.93 -12.22 35.91
CA GLY A 80 31.86 -13.40 36.79
C GLY A 80 32.88 -14.50 36.49
N ARG A 81 33.75 -14.30 35.48
CA ARG A 81 34.84 -15.23 35.15
C ARG A 81 36.04 -15.03 36.07
N THR A 82 36.69 -16.12 36.45
CA THR A 82 37.92 -16.13 37.27
C THR A 82 39.19 -16.02 36.44
N ARG A 83 39.12 -16.30 35.13
CA ARG A 83 40.24 -16.22 34.18
C ARG A 83 39.88 -15.34 32.97
N PRO A 84 40.87 -14.72 32.29
CA PRO A 84 40.65 -14.07 31.00
C PRO A 84 40.35 -15.10 29.91
N LEU A 85 39.87 -14.66 28.75
CA LEU A 85 39.62 -15.56 27.61
C LEU A 85 40.84 -15.76 26.71
N ILE A 86 41.72 -14.76 26.67
CA ILE A 86 43.04 -14.87 26.08
C ILE A 86 44.03 -14.99 27.22
N GLU A 87 44.61 -16.17 27.35
CA GLU A 87 45.61 -16.50 28.35
C GLU A 87 46.84 -17.08 27.63
N ASN A 88 48.04 -16.72 28.11
CA ASN A 88 49.31 -17.11 27.46
C ASN A 88 49.38 -16.74 25.97
N ASP A 89 48.79 -15.60 25.62
CA ASP A 89 48.68 -15.10 24.23
C ASP A 89 48.00 -16.10 23.27
N SER A 90 47.10 -16.92 23.82
CA SER A 90 46.37 -17.95 23.09
C SER A 90 44.88 -17.99 23.43
N THR A 91 44.05 -18.42 22.47
CA THR A 91 42.62 -18.68 22.67
C THR A 91 42.11 -19.71 21.67
N ASN A 92 40.98 -20.36 21.95
CA ASN A 92 40.33 -21.24 20.99
C ASN A 92 39.05 -20.60 20.46
N ILE A 93 38.88 -20.64 19.14
CA ILE A 93 37.65 -20.24 18.47
C ILE A 93 37.05 -21.48 17.85
N THR A 94 35.78 -21.79 18.13
CA THR A 94 35.09 -22.95 17.60
C THR A 94 33.82 -22.55 16.86
N ALA A 95 33.80 -22.67 15.54
CA ALA A 95 32.57 -22.48 14.78
C ALA A 95 31.78 -23.78 14.75
N PHE A 96 30.47 -23.66 14.93
CA PHE A 96 29.55 -24.79 14.81
C PHE A 96 28.49 -24.41 13.78
N VAL A 97 28.39 -25.19 12.71
CA VAL A 97 27.46 -24.98 11.60
C VAL A 97 26.50 -26.15 11.57
N ARG A 98 25.20 -25.84 11.61
CA ARG A 98 24.12 -26.80 11.49
C ARG A 98 23.31 -26.46 10.25
N VAL A 99 23.28 -27.37 9.29
CA VAL A 99 22.41 -27.29 8.11
C VAL A 99 21.10 -27.94 8.47
N LEU A 100 20.00 -27.19 8.34
CA LEU A 100 18.67 -27.66 8.66
C LEU A 100 17.94 -27.99 7.36
N LYS A 101 17.24 -29.12 7.36
CA LYS A 101 16.34 -29.47 6.29
C LYS A 101 15.07 -28.66 6.45
N ASP A 102 14.81 -27.77 5.49
CA ASP A 102 13.64 -26.92 5.49
C ASP A 102 12.62 -27.43 4.45
N PRO A 103 11.62 -28.23 4.84
CA PRO A 103 10.59 -28.71 3.92
C PRO A 103 9.63 -27.60 3.45
N THR A 104 9.63 -26.45 4.13
CA THR A 104 8.77 -25.30 3.82
C THR A 104 9.41 -24.39 2.78
N GLY A 105 10.74 -24.33 2.73
CA GLY A 105 11.45 -23.40 1.86
C GLY A 105 11.32 -21.93 2.28
N VAL A 106 10.78 -21.63 3.47
CA VAL A 106 10.59 -20.27 3.98
C VAL A 106 11.23 -20.02 5.35
N LEU A 107 11.92 -21.03 5.92
CA LEU A 107 12.59 -20.84 7.19
C LEU A 107 13.66 -19.75 7.07
N TRP A 108 13.56 -18.75 7.96
CA TRP A 108 14.42 -17.56 8.02
C TRP A 108 14.51 -16.78 6.70
N HIS A 109 13.50 -16.91 5.85
CA HIS A 109 13.40 -16.17 4.60
C HIS A 109 13.08 -14.68 4.89
N ASN A 110 13.76 -13.76 4.19
CA ASN A 110 13.56 -12.30 4.34
C ASN A 110 12.31 -11.79 3.57
N PHE A 111 11.74 -12.63 2.72
CA PHE A 111 10.57 -12.41 1.85
C PHE A 111 10.75 -11.36 0.76
N ILE A 112 12.00 -10.93 0.51
CA ILE A 112 12.33 -10.14 -0.67
C ILE A 112 12.10 -11.02 -1.91
N ASN A 113 11.39 -10.50 -2.92
CA ASN A 113 11.05 -11.21 -4.16
C ASN A 113 10.26 -12.53 -3.98
N TYR A 114 9.59 -12.73 -2.84
CA TYR A 114 8.78 -13.92 -2.60
C TYR A 114 7.47 -13.88 -3.40
N ASP A 115 7.22 -14.92 -4.20
CA ASP A 115 5.99 -15.09 -4.98
C ASP A 115 5.16 -16.24 -4.41
N SER A 116 4.12 -15.88 -3.62
CA SER A 116 3.19 -16.84 -3.02
C SER A 116 2.61 -17.83 -4.04
N LYS A 117 2.25 -17.35 -5.25
CA LYS A 117 1.61 -18.20 -6.27
C LYS A 117 2.59 -19.22 -6.83
N LYS A 118 3.83 -18.80 -7.09
CA LYS A 118 4.88 -19.68 -7.60
C LYS A 118 5.31 -20.73 -6.59
N GLU A 119 5.46 -20.34 -5.31
CA GLU A 119 5.97 -21.23 -4.26
C GLU A 119 4.90 -22.16 -3.69
N THR A 120 3.63 -21.73 -3.65
CA THR A 120 2.55 -22.49 -2.98
C THR A 120 1.41 -22.92 -3.89
N GLY A 121 1.26 -22.30 -5.07
CA GLY A 121 0.08 -22.46 -5.92
C GLY A 121 -1.10 -21.54 -5.55
N TYR A 122 -1.01 -20.78 -4.45
CA TYR A 122 -2.09 -19.95 -3.91
C TYR A 122 -1.69 -18.47 -3.81
N VAL A 123 -2.69 -17.58 -3.78
CA VAL A 123 -2.50 -16.14 -3.55
C VAL A 123 -3.20 -15.69 -2.28
N GLY A 124 -2.65 -14.66 -1.64
CA GLY A 124 -3.24 -14.02 -0.47
C GLY A 124 -4.30 -12.98 -0.81
N LEU A 125 -4.82 -12.33 0.23
CA LEU A 125 -5.75 -11.22 0.19
C LEU A 125 -5.08 -9.96 0.73
N LYS A 126 -5.22 -8.83 0.03
CA LYS A 126 -4.66 -7.56 0.51
C LYS A 126 -5.35 -7.10 1.78
N ASN A 127 -4.58 -6.74 2.78
CA ASN A 127 -5.09 -6.08 3.99
C ASN A 127 -5.39 -4.60 3.70
N GLN A 128 -6.59 -4.14 4.06
CA GLN A 128 -7.01 -2.74 3.89
C GLN A 128 -6.76 -1.88 5.14
N GLY A 129 -6.08 -2.42 6.15
CA GLY A 129 -5.78 -1.75 7.42
C GLY A 129 -5.96 -2.72 8.58
N ALA A 130 -7.20 -3.02 8.93
CA ALA A 130 -7.56 -3.93 10.03
C ALA A 130 -8.44 -5.11 9.57
N THR A 131 -8.44 -5.45 8.28
CA THR A 131 -9.37 -6.43 7.68
C THR A 131 -8.91 -7.89 7.78
N GLY A 132 -7.96 -8.21 8.66
CA GLY A 132 -7.40 -9.56 8.79
C GLY A 132 -8.45 -10.61 9.13
N TYR A 133 -9.43 -10.28 9.99
CA TYR A 133 -10.54 -11.17 10.35
C TYR A 133 -11.38 -11.58 9.13
N MET A 134 -11.65 -10.64 8.22
CA MET A 134 -12.39 -10.90 6.98
C MET A 134 -11.58 -11.80 6.05
N ASN A 135 -10.28 -11.54 5.91
CA ASN A 135 -9.40 -12.36 5.07
C ASN A 135 -9.41 -13.84 5.50
N LEU A 136 -9.47 -14.13 6.80
CA LEU A 136 -9.55 -15.51 7.31
C LEU A 136 -10.81 -16.23 6.82
N VAL A 137 -11.97 -15.58 6.99
CA VAL A 137 -13.27 -16.14 6.61
C VAL A 137 -13.36 -16.33 5.10
N LEU A 138 -12.86 -15.38 4.32
CA LEU A 138 -12.83 -15.48 2.86
C LEU A 138 -11.98 -16.64 2.37
N GLN A 139 -10.79 -16.84 2.95
CA GLN A 139 -9.94 -17.99 2.61
C GLN A 139 -10.62 -19.31 3.00
N LEU A 140 -11.21 -19.39 4.19
CA LEU A 140 -11.96 -20.59 4.61
C LEU A 140 -13.10 -20.91 3.64
N PHE A 141 -13.91 -19.92 3.26
CA PHE A 141 -15.04 -20.14 2.35
C PHE A 141 -14.57 -20.50 0.95
N TYR A 142 -13.44 -19.94 0.52
CA TYR A 142 -12.82 -20.27 -0.75
C TYR A 142 -12.34 -21.73 -0.82
N PHE A 143 -11.68 -22.22 0.24
CA PHE A 143 -11.18 -23.60 0.32
C PHE A 143 -12.27 -24.62 0.66
N THR A 144 -13.41 -24.19 1.19
CA THR A 144 -14.62 -25.01 1.28
C THR A 144 -15.25 -25.11 -0.12
N THR A 145 -14.69 -25.95 -0.99
CA THR A 145 -15.01 -25.95 -2.43
C THR A 145 -16.50 -26.15 -2.73
N TYR A 146 -17.24 -26.94 -1.93
CA TYR A 146 -18.69 -27.07 -2.07
C TYR A 146 -19.40 -25.72 -1.91
N LEU A 147 -19.06 -24.97 -0.86
CA LEU A 147 -19.62 -23.63 -0.64
C LEU A 147 -19.24 -22.70 -1.78
N ARG A 148 -17.99 -22.75 -2.22
CA ARG A 148 -17.52 -21.96 -3.35
C ARG A 148 -18.29 -22.24 -4.65
N LYS A 149 -18.56 -23.51 -4.96
CA LYS A 149 -19.43 -23.91 -6.09
C LYS A 149 -20.84 -23.35 -5.92
N ALA A 150 -21.41 -23.45 -4.72
CA ALA A 150 -22.73 -22.88 -4.41
C ALA A 150 -22.77 -21.36 -4.60
N VAL A 151 -21.74 -20.63 -4.15
CA VAL A 151 -21.62 -19.17 -4.34
C VAL A 151 -21.57 -18.80 -5.83
N TYR A 152 -20.88 -19.58 -6.66
CA TYR A 152 -20.90 -19.35 -8.11
C TYR A 152 -22.28 -19.55 -8.74
N GLN A 153 -23.19 -20.32 -8.14
CA GLN A 153 -24.54 -20.55 -8.67
C GLN A 153 -25.55 -19.45 -8.28
N ILE A 154 -25.14 -18.45 -7.48
CA ILE A 154 -26.01 -17.31 -7.14
C ILE A 154 -26.15 -16.39 -8.37
N PRO A 155 -27.38 -16.05 -8.80
CA PRO A 155 -27.60 -15.18 -9.96
C PRO A 155 -27.22 -13.73 -9.63
N THR A 156 -26.23 -13.19 -10.35
CA THR A 156 -25.65 -11.84 -10.13
C THR A 156 -25.47 -11.04 -11.43
N GLU A 157 -26.15 -11.47 -12.51
CA GLU A 157 -26.01 -10.92 -13.86
C GLU A 157 -26.33 -9.41 -13.91
N ASP A 158 -27.39 -9.01 -13.21
CA ASP A 158 -27.88 -7.63 -13.14
C ASP A 158 -27.33 -6.83 -11.93
N ASP A 159 -26.44 -7.44 -11.15
CA ASP A 159 -25.93 -6.84 -9.92
C ASP A 159 -24.78 -5.85 -10.17
N GLU A 160 -24.78 -4.78 -9.38
CA GLU A 160 -23.68 -3.82 -9.29
C GLU A 160 -22.61 -4.34 -8.29
N PRO A 161 -21.31 -4.39 -8.66
CA PRO A 161 -20.27 -4.99 -7.81
C PRO A 161 -20.14 -4.35 -6.42
N ILE A 162 -20.38 -3.03 -6.33
CA ILE A 162 -20.21 -2.25 -5.10
C ILE A 162 -21.44 -2.36 -4.19
N ARG A 163 -22.55 -2.94 -4.66
CA ARG A 163 -23.81 -3.06 -3.91
C ARG A 163 -24.25 -4.50 -3.68
N SER A 164 -23.55 -5.47 -4.27
CA SER A 164 -23.88 -6.89 -4.17
C SER A 164 -22.75 -7.68 -3.52
N VAL A 165 -22.99 -8.12 -2.28
CA VAL A 165 -22.09 -9.00 -1.53
C VAL A 165 -21.83 -10.32 -2.29
N PRO A 166 -22.84 -11.02 -2.84
CA PRO A 166 -22.59 -12.23 -3.63
C PRO A 166 -21.68 -11.99 -4.84
N LEU A 167 -21.90 -10.91 -5.61
CA LEU A 167 -21.07 -10.60 -6.78
C LEU A 167 -19.64 -10.25 -6.38
N ALA A 168 -19.46 -9.46 -5.32
CA ALA A 168 -18.14 -9.16 -4.78
C ALA A 168 -17.41 -10.44 -4.30
N LEU A 169 -18.13 -11.37 -3.67
CA LEU A 169 -17.56 -12.64 -3.23
C LEU A 169 -17.18 -13.56 -4.41
N GLN A 170 -18.06 -13.66 -5.42
CA GLN A 170 -17.78 -14.39 -6.66
C GLN A 170 -16.53 -13.85 -7.36
N ARG A 171 -16.35 -12.52 -7.39
CA ARG A 171 -15.15 -11.86 -7.92
C ARG A 171 -13.90 -12.25 -7.15
N ILE A 172 -13.94 -12.16 -5.82
CA ILE A 172 -12.81 -12.55 -4.96
C ILE A 172 -12.44 -14.00 -5.21
N PHE A 173 -13.41 -14.93 -5.22
CA PHE A 173 -13.14 -16.35 -5.45
C PHE A 173 -12.59 -16.63 -6.85
N TYR A 174 -13.11 -15.95 -7.88
CA TYR A 174 -12.58 -16.08 -9.23
C TYR A 174 -11.13 -15.57 -9.33
N GLN A 175 -10.84 -14.43 -8.71
CA GLN A 175 -9.49 -13.86 -8.67
C GLN A 175 -8.52 -14.72 -7.83
N LEU A 176 -8.95 -15.29 -6.69
CA LEU A 176 -8.11 -16.21 -5.90
C LEU A 176 -7.70 -17.45 -6.71
N GLN A 177 -8.54 -17.90 -7.66
CA GLN A 177 -8.21 -19.01 -8.55
C GLN A 177 -7.26 -18.61 -9.70
N THR A 178 -7.46 -17.43 -10.29
CA THR A 178 -6.88 -17.07 -11.60
C THR A 178 -5.78 -15.99 -11.54
N SER A 179 -5.67 -15.27 -10.43
CA SER A 179 -4.67 -14.23 -10.22
C SER A 179 -3.32 -14.82 -9.84
N ASN A 180 -2.25 -14.11 -10.21
CA ASN A 180 -0.89 -14.36 -9.75
C ASN A 180 -0.46 -13.37 -8.66
N THR A 181 -1.31 -12.39 -8.32
CA THR A 181 -1.03 -11.37 -7.30
C THR A 181 -2.11 -11.38 -6.22
N PRO A 182 -1.81 -10.88 -5.01
CA PRO A 182 -2.78 -10.78 -3.93
C PRO A 182 -4.06 -10.06 -4.33
N VAL A 183 -5.20 -10.60 -3.90
CA VAL A 183 -6.54 -10.17 -4.32
C VAL A 183 -7.04 -9.06 -3.40
N GLY A 184 -7.62 -8.00 -3.98
CA GLY A 184 -8.20 -6.89 -3.20
C GLY A 184 -9.63 -7.20 -2.75
N THR A 185 -9.99 -6.73 -1.56
CA THR A 185 -11.32 -6.97 -0.95
C THR A 185 -12.19 -5.69 -0.87
N THR A 186 -11.78 -4.61 -1.55
CA THR A 186 -12.41 -3.29 -1.43
C THR A 186 -13.85 -3.22 -1.95
N GLU A 187 -14.20 -4.02 -2.95
CA GLU A 187 -15.58 -4.06 -3.46
C GLU A 187 -16.51 -4.76 -2.46
N LEU A 188 -16.00 -5.78 -1.76
CA LEU A 188 -16.76 -6.49 -0.73
C LEU A 188 -17.04 -5.59 0.47
N THR A 189 -16.04 -4.87 0.99
CA THR A 189 -16.26 -3.94 2.11
C THR A 189 -17.28 -2.87 1.75
N LYS A 190 -17.17 -2.28 0.56
CA LYS A 190 -18.17 -1.31 0.07
C LYS A 190 -19.57 -1.91 -0.11
N SER A 191 -19.67 -3.19 -0.48
CA SER A 191 -20.98 -3.88 -0.60
C SER A 191 -21.70 -4.09 0.73
N PHE A 192 -20.95 -4.10 1.85
CA PHE A 192 -21.50 -4.04 3.20
C PHE A 192 -21.85 -2.61 3.66
N GLY A 193 -21.61 -1.61 2.82
CA GLY A 193 -21.81 -0.20 3.15
C GLY A 193 -20.69 0.40 4.00
N TRP A 194 -19.55 -0.29 4.14
CA TRP A 194 -18.41 0.19 4.91
C TRP A 194 -17.65 1.27 4.14
N ASP A 195 -17.27 2.33 4.83
CA ASP A 195 -16.38 3.35 4.31
C ASP A 195 -14.90 3.02 4.60
N SER A 196 -14.00 3.96 4.30
CA SER A 196 -12.56 3.76 4.51
C SER A 196 -12.16 3.82 5.99
N LEU A 197 -12.95 4.40 6.88
CA LEU A 197 -12.69 4.41 8.32
C LEU A 197 -13.10 3.07 8.93
N ASP A 198 -14.22 2.52 8.49
CA ASP A 198 -14.72 1.21 8.92
C ASP A 198 -13.71 0.09 8.63
N SER A 199 -12.94 0.17 7.53
CA SER A 199 -11.88 -0.81 7.22
C SER A 199 -10.68 -0.83 8.19
N PHE A 200 -10.59 0.16 9.08
CA PHE A 200 -9.61 0.19 10.18
C PHE A 200 -10.19 -0.30 11.52
N MET A 201 -11.49 -0.61 11.59
CA MET A 201 -12.09 -1.19 12.78
C MET A 201 -11.78 -2.69 12.85
N GLN A 202 -11.39 -3.14 14.03
CA GLN A 202 -11.23 -4.57 14.32
C GLN A 202 -12.59 -5.15 14.70
N HIS A 203 -12.97 -6.23 14.03
CA HIS A 203 -14.18 -7.00 14.35
C HIS A 203 -13.82 -8.41 14.78
N ASP A 204 -14.75 -9.06 15.47
CA ASP A 204 -14.62 -10.47 15.79
C ASP A 204 -14.79 -11.33 14.54
N VAL A 205 -13.95 -12.36 14.41
CA VAL A 205 -13.94 -13.26 13.25
C VAL A 205 -15.26 -14.04 13.14
N VAL A 206 -15.84 -14.46 14.27
CA VAL A 206 -17.06 -15.25 14.31
C VAL A 206 -18.29 -14.38 14.02
N GLU A 207 -18.30 -13.14 14.49
CA GLU A 207 -19.33 -12.16 14.10
C GLU A 207 -19.37 -11.97 12.57
N PHE A 208 -18.22 -11.70 11.95
CA PHE A 208 -18.16 -11.53 10.49
C PHE A 208 -18.52 -12.83 9.74
N TYR A 209 -18.08 -13.99 10.25
CA TYR A 209 -18.46 -15.30 9.72
C TYR A 209 -19.99 -15.47 9.68
N ARG A 210 -20.69 -15.13 10.77
CA ARG A 210 -22.16 -15.20 10.84
C ARG A 210 -22.85 -14.21 9.90
N VAL A 211 -22.41 -12.96 9.90
CA VAL A 211 -22.96 -11.91 9.01
C VAL A 211 -22.85 -12.33 7.54
N LEU A 212 -21.72 -12.92 7.15
CA LEU A 212 -21.51 -13.39 5.78
C LEU A 212 -22.38 -14.61 5.47
N GLN A 213 -22.53 -15.57 6.39
CA GLN A 213 -23.43 -16.72 6.22
C GLN A 213 -24.88 -16.30 6.03
N ASP A 214 -25.39 -15.42 6.90
CA ASP A 214 -26.79 -14.96 6.86
C ASP A 214 -27.08 -14.19 5.56
N ASN A 215 -26.13 -13.36 5.12
CA ASN A 215 -26.24 -12.64 3.85
C ASN A 215 -26.32 -13.60 2.65
N LEU A 216 -25.43 -14.61 2.62
CA LEU A 216 -25.40 -15.60 1.55
C LEU A 216 -26.64 -16.48 1.57
N GLU A 217 -27.09 -16.96 2.73
CA GLU A 217 -28.29 -17.79 2.85
C GLU A 217 -29.52 -17.02 2.34
N GLY A 218 -29.65 -15.74 2.70
CA GLY A 218 -30.72 -14.87 2.18
C GLY A 218 -30.71 -14.74 0.66
N LYS A 219 -29.53 -14.70 0.04
CA LYS A 219 -29.35 -14.57 -1.43
C LYS A 219 -29.41 -15.90 -2.17
N MET A 220 -29.19 -17.01 -1.50
CA MET A 220 -29.28 -18.37 -2.05
C MET A 220 -30.72 -18.89 -2.10
N LYS A 221 -31.64 -18.33 -1.31
CA LYS A 221 -33.06 -18.73 -1.29
C LYS A 221 -33.70 -18.68 -2.68
N GLY A 222 -34.35 -19.77 -3.08
CA GLY A 222 -34.99 -19.90 -4.39
C GLY A 222 -34.04 -20.12 -5.58
N THR A 223 -32.74 -20.33 -5.32
CA THR A 223 -31.74 -20.63 -6.35
C THR A 223 -31.30 -22.10 -6.30
N LYS A 224 -30.39 -22.52 -7.19
CA LYS A 224 -29.78 -23.86 -7.12
C LYS A 224 -28.90 -24.06 -5.89
N ALA A 225 -28.48 -22.97 -5.24
CA ALA A 225 -27.64 -22.97 -4.04
C ALA A 225 -28.46 -22.96 -2.73
N ASP A 226 -29.79 -23.01 -2.81
CA ASP A 226 -30.66 -22.96 -1.63
C ASP A 226 -30.35 -24.10 -0.64
N GLY A 227 -30.29 -23.76 0.64
CA GLY A 227 -29.93 -24.69 1.73
C GLY A 227 -28.46 -25.12 1.80
N ALA A 228 -27.57 -24.59 0.96
CA ALA A 228 -26.14 -24.98 0.97
C ALA A 228 -25.46 -24.63 2.31
N ILE A 229 -25.72 -23.45 2.86
CA ILE A 229 -25.20 -23.01 4.17
C ILE A 229 -25.74 -23.91 5.28
N THR A 230 -27.05 -24.11 5.32
CA THR A 230 -27.72 -24.96 6.32
C THR A 230 -27.16 -26.38 6.30
N LYS A 231 -26.99 -26.98 5.10
CA LYS A 231 -26.43 -28.33 4.95
C LYS A 231 -25.00 -28.44 5.45
N LEU A 232 -24.16 -27.44 5.23
CA LEU A 232 -22.73 -27.51 5.55
C LEU A 232 -22.43 -27.20 7.01
N PHE A 233 -23.11 -26.23 7.60
CA PHE A 233 -22.68 -25.61 8.86
C PHE A 233 -23.67 -25.75 10.00
N VAL A 234 -24.92 -26.17 9.76
CA VAL A 234 -25.94 -26.22 10.83
C VAL A 234 -25.99 -27.59 11.48
N GLY A 235 -25.78 -27.61 12.80
CA GLY A 235 -26.07 -28.74 13.68
C GLY A 235 -27.26 -28.46 14.58
N LYS A 236 -27.67 -29.49 15.34
CA LYS A 236 -28.79 -29.38 16.30
C LYS A 236 -28.35 -29.79 17.69
N MET A 237 -28.73 -29.01 18.69
CA MET A 237 -28.55 -29.33 20.10
C MET A 237 -29.86 -29.19 20.86
N LYS A 238 -30.05 -30.03 21.88
CA LYS A 238 -31.19 -30.03 22.78
C LYS A 238 -30.74 -29.48 24.14
N SER A 239 -31.28 -28.34 24.51
CA SER A 239 -31.16 -27.80 25.87
C SER A 239 -32.34 -28.31 26.70
N TYR A 240 -32.08 -28.87 27.88
CA TYR A 240 -33.12 -29.37 28.77
C TYR A 240 -32.93 -28.87 30.20
N ILE A 241 -34.06 -28.73 30.90
CA ILE A 241 -34.14 -28.41 32.32
C ILE A 241 -35.09 -29.42 32.95
N LYS A 242 -34.55 -30.23 33.85
CA LYS A 242 -35.29 -31.29 34.55
C LYS A 242 -35.32 -30.99 36.04
N CYS A 243 -36.51 -30.82 36.61
CA CYS A 243 -36.65 -30.60 38.05
C CYS A 243 -36.26 -31.86 38.85
N VAL A 244 -35.73 -31.64 40.06
CA VAL A 244 -35.27 -32.74 40.94
C VAL A 244 -36.43 -33.33 41.73
N ASP A 245 -37.26 -32.47 42.33
CA ASP A 245 -38.31 -32.88 43.26
C ASP A 245 -39.70 -33.03 42.61
N VAL A 246 -39.87 -32.54 41.39
CA VAL A 246 -41.14 -32.60 40.63
C VAL A 246 -40.91 -33.20 39.26
N ASP A 247 -41.91 -33.95 38.76
CA ASP A 247 -41.89 -34.57 37.43
C ASP A 247 -42.21 -33.53 36.34
N TYR A 248 -41.25 -32.61 36.13
CA TYR A 248 -41.33 -31.55 35.14
C TYR A 248 -40.01 -31.49 34.36
N GLU A 249 -40.10 -31.59 33.04
CA GLU A 249 -38.98 -31.41 32.11
C GLU A 249 -39.38 -30.39 31.04
N SER A 250 -38.60 -29.33 30.90
CA SER A 250 -38.66 -28.41 29.77
C SER A 250 -37.49 -28.72 28.85
N SER A 251 -37.73 -28.85 27.54
CA SER A 251 -36.64 -29.01 26.59
C SER A 251 -36.91 -28.28 25.29
N ARG A 252 -35.84 -27.80 24.66
CA ARG A 252 -35.87 -27.06 23.40
C ARG A 252 -34.73 -27.50 22.51
N VAL A 253 -35.06 -27.82 21.27
CA VAL A 253 -34.08 -28.10 20.22
C VAL A 253 -33.79 -26.81 19.48
N GLU A 254 -32.51 -26.47 19.35
CA GLU A 254 -32.02 -25.26 18.70
C GLU A 254 -30.95 -25.60 17.66
N ASP A 255 -30.97 -24.85 16.57
CA ASP A 255 -29.96 -24.93 15.52
C ASP A 255 -28.75 -24.09 15.92
N TYR A 256 -27.54 -24.58 15.61
CA TYR A 256 -26.29 -23.87 15.85
C TYR A 256 -25.36 -23.96 14.65
N TYR A 257 -24.50 -22.97 14.47
CA TYR A 257 -23.52 -22.92 13.36
C TYR A 257 -22.07 -22.88 13.85
N ASP A 258 -21.88 -22.61 15.13
CA ASP A 258 -20.61 -22.61 15.84
C ASP A 258 -20.84 -23.09 17.28
N ILE A 259 -19.82 -23.70 17.89
CA ILE A 259 -19.83 -24.12 19.29
C ILE A 259 -18.79 -23.30 20.05
N GLU A 260 -19.20 -22.63 21.11
CA GLU A 260 -18.31 -21.90 22.00
C GLU A 260 -17.78 -22.84 23.09
N LEU A 261 -16.46 -23.03 23.15
CA LEU A 261 -15.82 -23.97 24.06
C LEU A 261 -14.96 -23.23 25.09
N ASP A 262 -15.16 -23.56 26.36
CA ASP A 262 -14.37 -23.00 27.45
C ASP A 262 -12.93 -23.52 27.41
N VAL A 263 -11.98 -22.58 27.45
CA VAL A 263 -10.53 -22.85 27.49
C VAL A 263 -10.03 -22.88 28.93
N LYS A 264 -10.59 -22.04 29.79
CA LYS A 264 -10.19 -21.95 31.19
C LYS A 264 -10.54 -23.24 31.93
N GLY A 265 -9.54 -23.84 32.59
CA GLY A 265 -9.71 -25.13 33.28
C GLY A 265 -9.69 -26.35 32.36
N CYS A 266 -9.76 -26.17 31.04
CA CYS A 266 -9.71 -27.25 30.05
C CYS A 266 -8.33 -27.33 29.38
N ARG A 267 -7.67 -28.49 29.47
CA ARG A 267 -6.34 -28.69 28.83
C ARG A 267 -6.43 -29.12 27.36
N THR A 268 -7.53 -29.75 26.97
CA THR A 268 -7.69 -30.37 25.65
C THR A 268 -9.08 -30.11 25.09
N LEU A 269 -9.21 -30.21 23.76
CA LEU A 269 -10.49 -30.09 23.05
C LEU A 269 -11.56 -31.03 23.61
N ARG A 270 -11.18 -32.28 23.88
CA ARG A 270 -12.09 -33.30 24.42
C ARG A 270 -12.59 -32.95 25.83
N ASN A 271 -11.76 -32.29 26.65
CA ASN A 271 -12.19 -31.83 27.97
C ASN A 271 -13.25 -30.74 27.86
N SER A 272 -13.08 -29.77 26.93
CA SER A 272 -14.09 -28.73 26.73
C SER A 272 -15.43 -29.27 26.24
N PHE A 273 -15.45 -30.29 25.38
CA PHE A 273 -16.71 -30.93 25.00
C PHE A 273 -17.39 -31.65 26.17
N LYS A 274 -16.61 -32.28 27.06
CA LYS A 274 -17.16 -32.92 28.28
C LYS A 274 -17.74 -31.89 29.24
N ASP A 275 -17.05 -30.78 29.42
CA ASP A 275 -17.49 -29.63 30.21
C ASP A 275 -18.79 -29.03 29.63
N TYR A 276 -18.85 -28.88 28.30
CA TYR A 276 -20.02 -28.33 27.60
C TYR A 276 -21.31 -29.14 27.79
N ILE A 277 -21.21 -30.48 27.89
CA ILE A 277 -22.38 -31.36 28.13
C ILE A 277 -22.62 -31.67 29.61
N GLN A 278 -21.80 -31.10 30.51
CA GLN A 278 -21.93 -31.35 31.94
C GLN A 278 -23.24 -30.73 32.47
N GLU A 279 -23.97 -31.49 33.28
CA GLU A 279 -25.19 -30.98 33.92
C GLU A 279 -24.83 -29.92 34.96
N GLU A 280 -25.46 -28.75 34.84
CA GLU A 280 -25.44 -27.69 35.84
C GLU A 280 -26.63 -27.88 36.80
N THR A 281 -26.36 -27.80 38.10
CA THR A 281 -27.43 -27.85 39.11
C THR A 281 -27.85 -26.43 39.47
N LEU A 282 -29.13 -26.14 39.30
CA LEU A 282 -29.80 -24.89 39.63
C LEU A 282 -30.41 -25.01 41.04
N GLU A 283 -29.67 -24.53 42.03
CA GLU A 283 -30.04 -24.55 43.46
C GLU A 283 -30.02 -23.13 44.06
N ASP A 284 -30.53 -23.01 45.28
CA ASP A 284 -30.53 -21.77 46.09
C ASP A 284 -31.11 -20.55 45.35
N ASP A 285 -30.32 -19.49 45.19
CA ASP A 285 -30.71 -18.23 44.53
C ASP A 285 -30.91 -18.39 43.02
N ASN A 286 -30.47 -19.52 42.43
CA ASN A 286 -30.55 -19.81 41.00
C ASN A 286 -31.65 -20.83 40.63
N LYS A 287 -32.62 -21.10 41.53
CA LYS A 287 -33.74 -22.02 41.29
C LYS A 287 -34.51 -21.69 40.00
N TYR A 288 -34.95 -22.74 39.30
CA TYR A 288 -35.71 -22.60 38.06
C TYR A 288 -37.19 -22.30 38.32
N GLN A 289 -37.72 -21.25 37.70
CA GLN A 289 -39.15 -20.93 37.76
C GLN A 289 -39.93 -21.79 36.76
N THR A 290 -40.61 -22.81 37.26
CA THR A 290 -41.47 -23.70 36.46
C THR A 290 -42.83 -23.08 36.17
N GLU A 291 -43.45 -23.51 35.07
CA GLU A 291 -44.86 -23.27 34.82
C GLU A 291 -45.70 -24.18 35.74
N GLY A 292 -46.30 -23.59 36.78
CA GLY A 292 -47.26 -24.27 37.67
C GLY A 292 -46.71 -24.77 39.02
N TYR A 293 -45.41 -25.02 39.16
CA TYR A 293 -44.80 -25.51 40.42
C TYR A 293 -43.91 -24.48 41.14
N GLY A 294 -43.79 -23.27 40.62
CA GLY A 294 -42.97 -22.21 41.23
C GLY A 294 -41.46 -22.43 41.05
N LEU A 295 -40.67 -21.86 41.97
CA LEU A 295 -39.21 -22.03 42.01
C LEU A 295 -38.87 -23.44 42.47
N GLN A 296 -38.11 -24.17 41.66
CA GLN A 296 -37.72 -25.56 41.89
C GLN A 296 -36.22 -25.74 41.68
N ASP A 297 -35.63 -26.66 42.44
CA ASP A 297 -34.28 -27.14 42.15
C ASP A 297 -34.33 -27.98 40.87
N ALA A 298 -33.40 -27.70 39.95
CA ALA A 298 -33.42 -28.30 38.62
C ALA A 298 -32.02 -28.59 38.09
N LYS A 299 -31.93 -29.53 37.18
CA LYS A 299 -30.72 -29.82 36.42
C LYS A 299 -30.87 -29.28 35.02
N LYS A 300 -29.95 -28.45 34.61
CA LYS A 300 -29.86 -27.91 33.25
C LYS A 300 -28.72 -28.61 32.51
N GLY A 301 -28.97 -29.05 31.29
CA GLY A 301 -27.96 -29.68 30.46
C GLY A 301 -28.17 -29.41 28.98
N VAL A 302 -27.13 -29.70 28.20
CA VAL A 302 -27.14 -29.60 26.74
C VAL A 302 -26.65 -30.91 26.15
N ILE A 303 -27.34 -31.40 25.12
CA ILE A 303 -26.99 -32.63 24.40
C ILE A 303 -26.96 -32.33 22.91
N PHE A 304 -25.94 -32.81 22.20
CA PHE A 304 -25.89 -32.69 20.74
C PHE A 304 -26.80 -33.74 20.09
N GLU A 305 -27.75 -33.31 19.25
CA GLU A 305 -28.57 -34.23 18.45
C GLU A 305 -27.90 -34.55 17.11
N SER A 306 -27.18 -33.57 16.53
CA SER A 306 -26.42 -33.76 15.30
C SER A 306 -25.26 -32.77 15.20
N PHE A 307 -24.19 -33.19 14.52
CA PHE A 307 -23.07 -32.34 14.13
C PHE A 307 -23.07 -32.07 12.63
N PRO A 308 -22.75 -30.83 12.20
CA PRO A 308 -22.69 -30.46 10.78
C PRO A 308 -21.48 -31.09 10.07
N PRO A 309 -21.49 -31.20 8.72
CA PRO A 309 -20.33 -31.64 7.96
C PRO A 309 -19.09 -30.75 8.14
N VAL A 310 -19.26 -29.44 8.27
CA VAL A 310 -18.19 -28.49 8.61
C VAL A 310 -18.46 -27.90 9.98
N LEU A 311 -17.59 -28.20 10.93
CA LEU A 311 -17.72 -27.85 12.33
C LEU A 311 -16.82 -26.67 12.68
N CYS A 312 -17.42 -25.57 13.14
CA CYS A 312 -16.73 -24.37 13.60
C CYS A 312 -16.71 -24.34 15.14
N LEU A 313 -15.51 -24.39 15.72
CA LEU A 313 -15.31 -24.39 17.17
C LEU A 313 -14.61 -23.11 17.59
N ARG A 314 -15.32 -22.26 18.34
CA ARG A 314 -14.81 -21.01 18.88
C ARG A 314 -14.23 -21.25 20.27
N LEU A 315 -12.93 -20.98 20.43
CA LEU A 315 -12.25 -21.12 21.71
C LEU A 315 -12.43 -19.83 22.51
N LYS A 316 -13.10 -19.91 23.66
CA LYS A 316 -13.39 -18.77 24.53
C LYS A 316 -12.13 -18.27 25.23
N ARG A 317 -11.29 -17.56 24.48
CA ARG A 317 -10.01 -17.01 24.94
C ARG A 317 -10.11 -15.58 25.44
N PHE A 318 -11.30 -15.01 25.56
CA PHE A 318 -11.50 -13.68 26.14
C PHE A 318 -12.52 -13.79 27.25
N GLU A 319 -12.15 -13.36 28.45
CA GLU A 319 -13.05 -13.34 29.60
C GLU A 319 -12.88 -12.05 30.41
N TYR A 320 -13.91 -11.70 31.18
CA TYR A 320 -13.85 -10.59 32.11
C TYR A 320 -13.17 -11.05 33.41
N ASP A 321 -12.01 -10.46 33.71
CA ASP A 321 -11.33 -10.70 34.97
C ASP A 321 -11.83 -9.70 36.02
N ILE A 322 -12.63 -10.19 36.97
CA ILE A 322 -13.22 -9.40 38.05
C ILE A 322 -12.14 -8.75 38.93
N GLN A 323 -10.99 -9.38 39.12
CA GLN A 323 -9.92 -8.81 39.94
C GLN A 323 -9.21 -7.66 39.26
N ARG A 324 -9.13 -7.70 37.92
CA ARG A 324 -8.50 -6.66 37.10
C ARG A 324 -9.49 -5.61 36.58
N ASP A 325 -10.79 -5.87 36.76
CA ASP A 325 -11.89 -5.07 36.24
C ASP A 325 -11.75 -4.78 34.73
N ALA A 326 -11.31 -5.80 33.98
CA ALA A 326 -10.96 -5.67 32.57
C ALA A 326 -11.15 -6.99 31.82
N MET A 327 -11.43 -6.90 30.52
CA MET A 327 -11.37 -8.05 29.61
C MET A 327 -9.91 -8.46 29.40
N VAL A 328 -9.64 -9.76 29.53
CA VAL A 328 -8.30 -10.34 29.38
C VAL A 328 -8.29 -11.48 28.37
N LYS A 329 -7.18 -11.59 27.61
CA LYS A 329 -6.94 -12.74 26.75
C LYS A 329 -6.33 -13.91 27.53
N LEU A 330 -6.96 -15.08 27.44
CA LEU A 330 -6.50 -16.36 27.97
C LEU A 330 -5.47 -16.99 27.04
N ASN A 331 -4.21 -16.94 27.48
CA ASN A 331 -3.07 -17.49 26.75
C ASN A 331 -2.63 -18.86 27.27
N ASP A 332 -3.49 -19.52 28.04
CA ASP A 332 -3.22 -20.86 28.57
C ASP A 332 -3.05 -21.87 27.43
N ARG A 333 -2.19 -22.85 27.67
CA ARG A 333 -1.90 -23.93 26.73
C ARG A 333 -3.12 -24.83 26.60
N TYR A 334 -3.63 -24.96 25.37
CA TYR A 334 -4.83 -25.71 25.03
C TYR A 334 -4.57 -26.59 23.82
N GLU A 335 -4.68 -27.91 23.98
CA GLU A 335 -4.32 -28.89 22.96
C GLU A 335 -5.55 -29.33 22.15
N PHE A 336 -5.44 -29.29 20.82
CA PHE A 336 -6.43 -29.84 19.90
C PHE A 336 -5.75 -30.80 18.91
N PRO A 337 -6.38 -31.94 18.58
CA PRO A 337 -5.79 -32.96 17.71
C PRO A 337 -6.08 -32.69 16.22
N MET A 338 -5.28 -33.29 15.32
CA MET A 338 -5.57 -33.30 13.87
C MET A 338 -6.86 -34.06 13.55
N GLU A 339 -7.23 -35.04 14.39
CA GLU A 339 -8.43 -35.85 14.22
C GLU A 339 -9.16 -35.99 15.55
N ILE A 340 -10.48 -35.86 15.54
CA ILE A 340 -11.32 -36.04 16.72
C ILE A 340 -12.57 -36.83 16.38
N ASP A 341 -12.90 -37.79 17.24
CA ASP A 341 -14.18 -38.50 17.21
C ASP A 341 -15.13 -37.86 18.23
N LEU A 342 -16.25 -37.33 17.74
CA LEU A 342 -17.26 -36.65 18.54
C LEU A 342 -18.49 -37.51 18.81
N GLU A 343 -18.49 -38.78 18.41
CA GLU A 343 -19.65 -39.66 18.58
C GLU A 343 -20.06 -39.85 20.06
N GLU A 344 -19.09 -39.75 20.98
CA GLU A 344 -19.35 -39.86 22.43
C GLU A 344 -20.21 -38.72 23.01
N PHE A 345 -20.33 -37.60 22.31
CA PHE A 345 -21.07 -36.41 22.78
C PHE A 345 -22.50 -36.33 22.21
N LEU A 346 -22.87 -37.27 21.33
CA LEU A 346 -24.19 -37.32 20.72
C LEU A 346 -25.25 -37.94 21.64
N SER A 347 -26.49 -37.49 21.48
CA SER A 347 -27.65 -38.10 22.12
C SER A 347 -27.77 -39.58 21.77
N GLN A 348 -28.38 -40.38 22.65
CA GLN A 348 -28.57 -41.82 22.40
C GLN A 348 -29.39 -42.08 21.13
N ASP A 349 -30.33 -41.20 20.81
CA ASP A 349 -31.22 -41.30 19.65
C ASP A 349 -30.64 -40.67 18.36
N ALA A 350 -29.42 -40.12 18.40
CA ALA A 350 -28.78 -39.51 17.25
C ALA A 350 -28.48 -40.51 16.13
N ASP A 351 -28.53 -40.04 14.87
CA ASP A 351 -28.17 -40.84 13.69
C ASP A 351 -26.68 -41.18 13.69
N ARG A 352 -26.35 -42.47 13.84
CA ARG A 352 -25.00 -43.03 13.78
C ARG A 352 -24.74 -43.84 12.50
N SER A 353 -25.51 -43.61 11.45
CA SER A 353 -25.34 -44.29 10.15
C SER A 353 -23.97 -44.06 9.51
N LYS A 354 -23.32 -42.93 9.83
CA LYS A 354 -21.96 -42.58 9.41
C LYS A 354 -21.12 -42.20 10.63
N PRO A 355 -19.80 -42.48 10.63
CA PRO A 355 -18.90 -42.06 11.71
C PRO A 355 -18.90 -40.55 11.94
N HIS A 356 -18.73 -40.11 13.18
CA HIS A 356 -18.56 -38.71 13.56
C HIS A 356 -17.10 -38.37 13.81
N LYS A 357 -16.22 -38.91 12.96
CA LYS A 357 -14.81 -38.57 12.91
C LYS A 357 -14.61 -37.31 12.08
N TYR A 358 -13.86 -36.37 12.65
CA TYR A 358 -13.61 -35.05 12.11
C TYR A 358 -12.11 -34.84 11.92
N LEU A 359 -11.72 -34.29 10.77
CA LEU A 359 -10.35 -33.94 10.43
C LEU A 359 -10.16 -32.42 10.49
N LEU A 360 -9.08 -31.96 11.10
CA LEU A 360 -8.74 -30.54 11.18
C LEU A 360 -8.46 -30.02 9.77
N HIS A 361 -9.23 -29.01 9.35
CA HIS A 361 -9.12 -28.38 8.05
C HIS A 361 -8.52 -26.98 8.13
N GLY A 362 -8.81 -26.26 9.22
CA GLY A 362 -8.34 -24.89 9.40
C GLY A 362 -8.19 -24.48 10.85
N VAL A 363 -7.24 -23.58 11.10
CA VAL A 363 -7.04 -22.93 12.39
C VAL A 363 -6.89 -21.44 12.17
N PHE A 364 -7.79 -20.65 12.76
CA PHE A 364 -7.63 -19.21 12.83
C PHE A 364 -6.84 -18.85 14.07
N VAL A 365 -5.78 -18.07 13.89
CA VAL A 365 -4.82 -17.72 14.93
C VAL A 365 -4.87 -16.23 15.19
N HIS A 366 -4.87 -15.86 16.47
CA HIS A 366 -4.79 -14.48 16.90
C HIS A 366 -3.47 -14.23 17.65
N SER A 367 -2.64 -13.36 17.10
CA SER A 367 -1.40 -12.88 17.72
C SER A 367 -1.59 -11.47 18.27
N GLY A 368 -1.38 -11.28 19.58
CA GLY A 368 -1.59 -9.99 20.25
C GLY A 368 -2.63 -10.08 21.36
N ASP A 369 -3.15 -8.93 21.77
CA ASP A 369 -4.05 -8.80 22.92
C ASP A 369 -5.35 -8.06 22.53
N LEU A 370 -6.24 -7.83 23.49
CA LEU A 370 -7.57 -7.22 23.27
C LEU A 370 -7.53 -5.87 22.52
N HIS A 371 -6.51 -5.05 22.77
CA HIS A 371 -6.40 -3.68 22.22
C HIS A 371 -5.76 -3.62 20.82
N GLY A 372 -5.35 -4.77 20.29
CA GLY A 372 -4.69 -4.84 19.00
C GLY A 372 -3.98 -6.18 18.82
N GLY A 373 -4.28 -6.82 17.71
CA GLY A 373 -3.60 -8.01 17.27
C GLY A 373 -3.67 -8.21 15.77
N HIS A 374 -3.13 -9.35 15.35
CA HIS A 374 -3.02 -9.77 13.98
C HIS A 374 -3.63 -11.15 13.81
N TYR A 375 -4.39 -11.31 12.74
CA TYR A 375 -5.12 -12.51 12.41
C TYR A 375 -4.49 -13.18 11.19
N PHE A 376 -4.24 -14.48 11.28
CA PHE A 376 -3.84 -15.29 10.13
C PHE A 376 -4.49 -16.68 10.21
N ALA A 377 -4.59 -17.36 9.07
CA ALA A 377 -5.19 -18.70 8.99
C ALA A 377 -4.14 -19.73 8.62
N LEU A 378 -4.17 -20.88 9.28
CA LEU A 378 -3.50 -22.09 8.84
C LEU A 378 -4.56 -22.98 8.22
N LEU A 379 -4.48 -23.27 6.93
CA LEU A 379 -5.49 -24.07 6.22
C LEU A 379 -4.83 -25.23 5.49
N LYS A 380 -5.59 -26.32 5.36
CA LYS A 380 -5.24 -27.49 4.56
C LYS A 380 -6.22 -27.61 3.39
N PRO A 381 -5.91 -27.01 2.22
CA PRO A 381 -6.83 -26.94 1.07
C PRO A 381 -7.30 -28.30 0.55
N GLU A 382 -6.43 -29.31 0.61
CA GLU A 382 -6.67 -30.65 0.10
C GLU A 382 -6.61 -31.67 1.26
N LYS A 383 -7.45 -32.71 1.19
CA LYS A 383 -7.53 -33.79 2.19
C LYS A 383 -6.16 -34.35 2.58
N ASP A 384 -5.38 -34.75 1.59
CA ASP A 384 -4.05 -35.36 1.74
C ASP A 384 -2.91 -34.38 1.41
N GLY A 385 -3.21 -33.07 1.38
CA GLY A 385 -2.27 -32.02 1.00
C GLY A 385 -1.39 -31.51 2.14
N LYS A 386 -0.66 -30.43 1.85
CA LYS A 386 0.17 -29.70 2.82
C LYS A 386 -0.64 -28.61 3.53
N TRP A 387 -0.15 -28.19 4.69
CA TRP A 387 -0.64 -27.00 5.38
C TRP A 387 -0.01 -25.74 4.83
N PHE A 388 -0.79 -24.68 4.80
CA PHE A 388 -0.34 -23.36 4.39
C PHE A 388 -0.83 -22.30 5.39
N LYS A 389 0.06 -21.36 5.70
CA LYS A 389 -0.24 -20.13 6.41
C LYS A 389 -0.65 -19.04 5.43
N PHE A 390 -1.88 -18.58 5.55
CA PHE A 390 -2.47 -17.45 4.86
C PHE A 390 -2.41 -16.24 5.79
N ASP A 391 -1.43 -15.38 5.53
CA ASP A 391 -1.10 -14.19 6.31
C ASP A 391 -1.29 -12.97 5.42
N ASP A 392 -2.56 -12.53 5.33
CA ASP A 392 -3.02 -11.52 4.39
C ASP A 392 -2.55 -11.80 2.95
N ASP A 393 -1.64 -10.99 2.42
CA ASP A 393 -1.18 -11.03 1.04
C ASP A 393 -0.13 -12.12 0.79
N ARG A 394 0.39 -12.73 1.86
CA ARG A 394 1.43 -13.75 1.82
C ARG A 394 0.88 -15.12 2.16
N VAL A 395 1.24 -16.11 1.33
CA VAL A 395 0.94 -17.52 1.58
C VAL A 395 2.25 -18.28 1.69
N THR A 396 2.41 -19.06 2.76
CA THR A 396 3.64 -19.85 3.00
C THR A 396 3.28 -21.27 3.42
N PRO A 397 4.04 -22.30 3.02
CA PRO A 397 3.83 -23.65 3.52
C PRO A 397 4.28 -23.74 4.98
N VAL A 398 3.61 -24.59 5.76
CA VAL A 398 3.94 -24.82 7.18
C VAL A 398 3.93 -26.30 7.51
N ILE A 399 4.62 -26.69 8.58
CA ILE A 399 4.64 -28.07 9.08
C ILE A 399 3.60 -28.29 10.17
N ASP A 400 3.22 -29.55 10.41
CA ASP A 400 2.22 -29.92 11.41
C ASP A 400 2.52 -29.38 12.82
N ARG A 401 3.81 -29.26 13.18
CA ARG A 401 4.25 -28.68 14.45
C ARG A 401 3.81 -27.22 14.60
N GLU A 402 3.90 -26.42 13.54
CA GLU A 402 3.47 -25.01 13.53
C GLU A 402 1.94 -24.88 13.62
N VAL A 403 1.20 -25.89 13.15
CA VAL A 403 -0.28 -25.95 13.20
C VAL A 403 -0.78 -26.44 14.56
N LEU A 404 0.06 -27.10 15.34
CA LEU A 404 -0.28 -27.68 16.63
C LEU A 404 0.49 -26.98 17.77
N GLU A 405 1.72 -27.44 18.03
CA GLU A 405 2.50 -27.06 19.22
C GLU A 405 2.70 -25.56 19.35
N ASP A 406 3.02 -24.88 18.24
CA ASP A 406 3.38 -23.46 18.26
C ASP A 406 2.18 -22.53 18.52
N ILE A 407 0.94 -23.04 18.36
CA ILE A 407 -0.28 -22.24 18.52
C ILE A 407 -1.24 -22.75 19.61
N TYR A 408 -0.84 -23.75 20.40
CA TYR A 408 -1.58 -24.15 21.60
C TYR A 408 -1.60 -23.07 22.69
N GLY A 409 -0.64 -22.14 22.67
CA GLY A 409 -0.43 -21.11 23.70
C GLY A 409 0.53 -21.56 24.81
N GLY A 410 0.57 -20.79 25.90
CA GLY A 410 1.51 -20.95 26.99
C GLY A 410 2.35 -19.69 27.26
N ARG A 411 3.11 -19.70 28.36
CA ARG A 411 3.98 -18.57 28.74
C ARG A 411 5.32 -18.65 28.02
N PHE A 412 5.50 -17.78 27.03
CA PHE A 412 6.81 -17.49 26.46
C PHE A 412 7.26 -16.10 26.95
N PRO A 413 8.37 -15.99 27.73
CA PRO A 413 8.74 -14.73 28.39
C PRO A 413 8.98 -13.53 27.45
N ASN A 414 9.22 -13.76 26.16
CA ASN A 414 9.68 -12.74 25.20
C ASN A 414 8.95 -12.74 23.85
N ALA A 415 7.77 -13.36 23.74
CA ALA A 415 7.02 -13.43 22.47
C ALA A 415 5.60 -12.89 22.62
N ASN A 416 5.07 -12.28 21.54
CA ASN A 416 3.67 -11.88 21.50
C ASN A 416 2.77 -13.13 21.66
N PRO A 417 1.74 -13.08 22.51
CA PRO A 417 0.88 -14.22 22.75
C PRO A 417 0.12 -14.59 21.47
N THR A 418 0.51 -15.71 20.87
CA THR A 418 -0.05 -16.25 19.65
C THR A 418 -0.72 -17.58 19.96
N ASN A 419 -2.00 -17.70 19.66
CA ASN A 419 -2.75 -18.94 19.91
C ASN A 419 -3.95 -19.09 18.98
N ALA A 420 -4.36 -20.34 18.80
CA ALA A 420 -5.57 -20.70 18.08
C ALA A 420 -6.80 -20.07 18.73
N TYR A 421 -7.65 -19.45 17.91
CA TYR A 421 -8.90 -18.80 18.32
C TYR A 421 -10.15 -19.53 17.80
N VAL A 422 -10.12 -19.98 16.55
CA VAL A 422 -11.19 -20.80 15.95
C VAL A 422 -10.58 -22.03 15.30
N LEU A 423 -11.19 -23.20 15.53
CA LEU A 423 -10.84 -24.45 14.88
C LEU A 423 -11.94 -24.84 13.91
N ILE A 424 -11.53 -25.25 12.71
CA ILE A 424 -12.44 -25.72 11.66
C ILE A 424 -12.13 -27.17 11.38
N TYR A 425 -13.12 -28.02 11.59
CA TYR A 425 -13.05 -29.44 11.31
C TYR A 425 -14.03 -29.82 10.19
N ILE A 426 -13.65 -30.78 9.35
CA ILE A 426 -14.52 -31.38 8.34
C ILE A 426 -14.75 -32.84 8.68
N ARG A 427 -16.01 -33.28 8.64
CA ARG A 427 -16.38 -34.67 8.88
C ARG A 427 -15.81 -35.57 7.78
N GLU A 428 -15.02 -36.57 8.17
CA GLU A 428 -14.27 -37.45 7.26
C GLU A 428 -15.19 -38.11 6.22
N ALA A 429 -16.41 -38.48 6.60
CA ALA A 429 -17.40 -39.10 5.71
C ALA A 429 -17.92 -38.21 4.56
N TYR A 430 -17.69 -36.89 4.62
CA TYR A 430 -18.15 -35.92 3.62
C TYR A 430 -16.99 -35.14 2.99
N ILE A 431 -15.75 -35.42 3.37
CA ILE A 431 -14.59 -34.60 2.97
C ILE A 431 -14.38 -34.58 1.46
N ASP A 432 -14.60 -35.71 0.78
CA ASP A 432 -14.42 -35.82 -0.67
C ASP A 432 -15.50 -35.04 -1.44
N GLU A 433 -16.70 -34.88 -0.86
CA GLU A 433 -17.77 -34.02 -1.41
C GLU A 433 -17.45 -32.53 -1.18
N ILE A 434 -17.06 -32.18 0.05
CA ILE A 434 -16.86 -30.80 0.52
C ILE A 434 -15.63 -30.15 -0.12
N LEU A 435 -14.56 -30.93 -0.34
CA LEU A 435 -13.28 -30.49 -0.92
C LEU A 435 -13.10 -30.95 -2.38
N SER A 436 -14.19 -31.31 -3.06
CA SER A 436 -14.15 -31.71 -4.46
C SER A 436 -13.59 -30.59 -5.36
N PRO A 437 -12.61 -30.87 -6.24
CA PRO A 437 -11.99 -29.84 -7.09
C PRO A 437 -13.02 -29.02 -7.86
N VAL A 438 -12.79 -27.70 -7.96
CA VAL A 438 -13.62 -26.79 -8.75
C VAL A 438 -13.15 -26.86 -10.21
N VAL A 439 -14.02 -27.35 -11.09
CA VAL A 439 -13.74 -27.45 -12.53
C VAL A 439 -14.25 -26.22 -13.28
N HIS A 440 -13.87 -26.09 -14.55
CA HIS A 440 -14.25 -24.93 -15.37
C HIS A 440 -15.78 -24.79 -15.52
N ASP A 441 -16.50 -25.91 -15.61
CA ASP A 441 -17.97 -25.95 -15.74
C ASP A 441 -18.73 -25.52 -14.47
N ASP A 442 -18.07 -25.49 -13.30
CA ASP A 442 -18.68 -25.05 -12.05
C ASP A 442 -18.86 -23.51 -12.01
N ILE A 443 -18.16 -22.78 -12.89
CA ILE A 443 -18.15 -21.32 -12.96
C ILE A 443 -19.07 -20.88 -14.11
N PRO A 444 -20.16 -20.12 -13.84
CA PRO A 444 -21.04 -19.64 -14.90
C PRO A 444 -20.31 -18.84 -15.97
N GLU A 445 -20.64 -19.09 -17.23
CA GLU A 445 -19.99 -18.45 -18.38
C GLU A 445 -20.15 -16.93 -18.38
N HIS A 446 -21.32 -16.41 -17.96
CA HIS A 446 -21.56 -14.97 -17.85
C HIS A 446 -20.57 -14.31 -16.86
N LEU A 447 -20.30 -14.97 -15.74
CA LEU A 447 -19.43 -14.46 -14.68
C LEU A 447 -18.00 -14.46 -15.19
N LYS A 448 -17.56 -15.58 -15.77
CA LYS A 448 -16.23 -15.69 -16.39
C LYS A 448 -16.00 -14.59 -17.43
N ARG A 449 -16.90 -14.45 -18.40
CA ARG A 449 -16.79 -13.46 -19.47
C ARG A 449 -16.68 -12.04 -18.90
N ARG A 450 -17.57 -11.66 -17.99
CA ARG A 450 -17.57 -10.33 -17.35
C ARG A 450 -16.25 -10.05 -16.65
N LEU A 451 -15.76 -10.99 -15.85
CA LEU A 451 -14.54 -10.80 -15.05
C LEU A 451 -13.26 -10.80 -15.88
N ASP A 452 -13.21 -11.61 -16.94
CA ASP A 452 -12.08 -11.63 -17.87
C ASP A 452 -12.01 -10.33 -18.70
N GLU A 453 -13.15 -9.81 -19.17
CA GLU A 453 -13.23 -8.52 -19.88
C GLU A 453 -12.80 -7.35 -18.98
N GLU A 454 -13.30 -7.31 -17.74
CA GLU A 454 -12.92 -6.29 -16.76
C GLU A 454 -11.43 -6.35 -16.42
N ARG A 455 -10.87 -7.55 -16.27
CA ARG A 455 -9.44 -7.77 -16.05
C ARG A 455 -8.61 -7.26 -17.21
N ALA A 456 -8.98 -7.62 -18.45
CA ALA A 456 -8.28 -7.17 -19.65
C ALA A 456 -8.28 -5.62 -19.76
N LEU A 457 -9.42 -4.99 -19.47
CA LEU A 457 -9.52 -3.52 -19.45
C LEU A 457 -8.67 -2.89 -18.35
N ALA A 458 -8.62 -3.49 -17.16
CA ALA A 458 -7.79 -3.01 -16.05
C ALA A 458 -6.30 -3.14 -16.36
N GLU A 459 -5.87 -4.26 -16.96
CA GLU A 459 -4.49 -4.48 -17.42
C GLU A 459 -4.12 -3.48 -18.53
N GLN A 460 -5.02 -3.18 -19.46
CA GLN A 460 -4.82 -2.15 -20.48
C GLN A 460 -4.65 -0.76 -19.86
N LYS A 461 -5.55 -0.35 -18.95
CA LYS A 461 -5.44 0.94 -18.25
C LYS A 461 -4.16 1.05 -17.44
N LYS A 462 -3.72 -0.04 -16.81
CA LYS A 462 -2.46 -0.07 -16.05
C LYS A 462 -1.28 0.17 -16.98
N LYS A 463 -1.22 -0.53 -18.13
CA LYS A 463 -0.20 -0.30 -19.17
C LYS A 463 -0.21 1.14 -19.67
N GLU A 464 -1.38 1.72 -19.94
CA GLU A 464 -1.50 3.12 -20.35
C GLU A 464 -1.03 4.12 -19.29
N ILE A 465 -1.16 3.80 -18.00
CA ILE A 465 -0.65 4.64 -16.90
C ILE A 465 0.87 4.50 -16.78
N GLU A 466 1.38 3.28 -16.83
CA GLU A 466 2.81 2.98 -16.83
C GLU A 466 3.51 3.67 -18.01
N GLU A 467 2.93 3.58 -19.20
CA GLU A 467 3.40 4.29 -20.40
C GLU A 467 3.34 5.81 -20.22
N ARG A 468 2.23 6.36 -19.70
CA ARG A 468 2.12 7.81 -19.44
C ARG A 468 3.19 8.33 -18.48
N HIS A 469 3.60 7.52 -17.49
CA HIS A 469 4.65 7.92 -16.55
C HIS A 469 6.03 8.08 -17.22
N LEU A 470 6.24 7.48 -18.40
CA LEU A 470 7.48 7.60 -19.18
C LEU A 470 7.59 8.90 -19.97
N TYR A 471 6.47 9.61 -20.20
CA TYR A 471 6.46 10.84 -21.00
C TYR A 471 6.48 12.10 -20.12
N LEU A 472 7.18 13.12 -20.59
CA LEU A 472 7.14 14.48 -20.08
C LEU A 472 6.28 15.35 -21.01
N THR A 473 5.34 16.09 -20.45
CA THR A 473 4.54 17.06 -21.21
C THR A 473 5.20 18.43 -21.14
N ILE A 474 5.51 19.00 -22.31
CA ILE A 474 6.21 20.28 -22.45
C ILE A 474 5.30 21.26 -23.19
N LYS A 475 5.01 22.39 -22.56
CA LYS A 475 4.23 23.49 -23.14
C LYS A 475 5.18 24.58 -23.62
N VAL A 476 5.13 24.91 -24.90
CA VAL A 476 6.02 25.89 -25.54
C VAL A 476 5.22 27.12 -25.97
N VAL A 477 5.61 28.28 -25.44
CA VAL A 477 5.13 29.60 -25.84
C VAL A 477 6.04 30.16 -26.92
N THR A 478 5.47 30.54 -28.06
CA THR A 478 6.21 31.19 -29.15
C THR A 478 5.92 32.69 -29.17
N ALA A 479 6.72 33.46 -29.89
CA ALA A 479 6.47 34.88 -30.11
C ALA A 479 5.09 35.15 -30.77
N GLU A 480 4.62 34.24 -31.63
CA GLU A 480 3.29 34.31 -32.24
C GLU A 480 2.17 34.16 -31.20
N LYS A 481 2.26 33.15 -30.33
CA LYS A 481 1.28 32.95 -29.26
C LYS A 481 1.29 34.13 -28.28
N PHE A 482 2.48 34.62 -27.93
CA PHE A 482 2.62 35.81 -27.09
C PHE A 482 2.03 37.07 -27.73
N LYS A 483 2.20 37.27 -29.04
CA LYS A 483 1.66 38.42 -29.77
C LYS A 483 0.15 38.55 -29.61
N ASN A 484 -0.56 37.43 -29.64
CA ASN A 484 -2.01 37.38 -29.59
C ASN A 484 -2.57 37.33 -28.15
N HIS A 485 -1.71 37.17 -27.13
CA HIS A 485 -2.14 37.00 -25.75
C HIS A 485 -2.67 38.32 -25.16
N GLN A 486 -3.93 38.30 -24.72
CA GLN A 486 -4.62 39.47 -24.16
C GLN A 486 -4.56 39.56 -22.64
N GLY A 487 -4.00 38.54 -21.98
CA GLY A 487 -4.01 38.42 -20.52
C GLY A 487 -2.70 38.83 -19.86
N PHE A 488 -2.64 38.55 -18.56
CA PHE A 488 -1.42 38.65 -17.76
C PHE A 488 -0.40 37.56 -18.15
N ASP A 489 0.90 37.83 -17.93
CA ASP A 489 2.04 36.97 -18.31
C ASP A 489 2.20 36.77 -19.83
N LEU A 490 3.05 35.82 -20.23
CA LEU A 490 3.24 35.45 -21.64
C LEU A 490 2.09 34.55 -22.15
N ALA A 491 1.49 33.77 -21.25
CA ALA A 491 0.40 32.83 -21.51
C ALA A 491 -0.26 32.44 -20.18
N ASN A 492 -1.55 32.10 -20.22
CA ASN A 492 -2.27 31.52 -19.09
C ASN A 492 -2.19 29.99 -19.13
N PHE A 493 -1.62 29.38 -18.09
CA PHE A 493 -1.44 27.92 -18.02
C PHE A 493 -2.35 27.21 -17.01
N GLU A 494 -2.77 27.90 -15.95
CA GLU A 494 -3.37 27.27 -14.77
C GLU A 494 -4.58 28.04 -14.22
N ASP A 495 -4.76 29.31 -14.58
CA ASP A 495 -5.84 30.11 -14.02
C ASP A 495 -7.16 29.76 -14.71
N ARG A 496 -8.07 29.13 -13.96
CA ARG A 496 -9.42 28.75 -14.41
C ARG A 496 -10.34 29.95 -14.61
N GLN A 497 -9.96 31.13 -14.11
CA GLN A 497 -10.73 32.37 -14.26
C GLN A 497 -10.64 32.91 -15.68
N TYR A 498 -9.53 32.64 -16.39
CA TYR A 498 -9.33 33.00 -17.79
C TYR A 498 -9.32 31.75 -18.68
N PRO A 499 -9.65 31.85 -19.98
CA PRO A 499 -9.36 30.78 -20.93
C PRO A 499 -7.87 30.43 -20.90
N ILE A 500 -7.56 29.13 -20.84
CA ILE A 500 -6.18 28.65 -20.94
C ILE A 500 -5.64 29.06 -22.31
N SER A 501 -4.44 29.63 -22.36
CA SER A 501 -3.82 30.03 -23.61
C SER A 501 -3.55 28.80 -24.48
N ASP A 502 -3.88 28.93 -25.76
CA ASP A 502 -3.54 27.94 -26.78
C ASP A 502 -2.02 27.98 -27.06
N VAL A 503 -1.28 27.15 -26.34
CA VAL A 503 0.18 26.99 -26.45
C VAL A 503 0.53 25.66 -27.11
N HIS A 504 1.72 25.56 -27.70
CA HIS A 504 2.11 24.31 -28.35
C HIS A 504 2.48 23.25 -27.32
N VAL A 505 1.78 22.12 -27.33
CA VAL A 505 2.05 20.99 -26.43
C VAL A 505 2.87 19.94 -27.17
N PHE A 506 3.95 19.49 -26.52
CA PHE A 506 4.82 18.41 -26.95
C PHE A 506 4.82 17.32 -25.89
N LYS A 507 4.84 16.05 -26.33
CA LYS A 507 5.07 14.89 -25.48
C LYS A 507 6.39 14.27 -25.91
N THR A 508 7.35 14.23 -25.00
CA THR A 508 8.69 13.68 -25.21
C THR A 508 8.95 12.60 -24.18
N LEU A 509 9.78 11.60 -24.48
CA LEU A 509 10.16 10.62 -23.47
C LEU A 509 11.03 11.30 -22.42
N LYS A 510 10.86 10.96 -21.15
CA LYS A 510 11.71 11.47 -20.05
C LYS A 510 13.20 11.21 -20.29
N SER A 511 13.53 10.07 -20.88
CA SER A 511 14.89 9.66 -21.23
C SER A 511 15.44 10.32 -22.50
N GLU A 512 14.60 10.99 -23.30
CA GLU A 512 15.01 11.65 -24.55
C GLU A 512 15.90 12.86 -24.26
N THR A 513 16.93 13.06 -25.07
CA THR A 513 17.88 14.16 -24.88
C THR A 513 17.30 15.49 -25.35
N TYR A 514 17.74 16.60 -24.75
CA TYR A 514 17.38 17.95 -25.16
C TYR A 514 17.62 18.23 -26.64
N GLY A 515 18.72 17.73 -27.21
CA GLY A 515 19.03 17.89 -28.62
C GLY A 515 17.96 17.31 -29.54
N VAL A 516 17.44 16.13 -29.22
CA VAL A 516 16.36 15.49 -30.00
C VAL A 516 15.06 16.27 -29.85
N PHE A 517 14.68 16.65 -28.63
CA PHE A 517 13.52 17.52 -28.40
C PHE A 517 13.63 18.83 -29.20
N LYS A 518 14.81 19.47 -29.17
CA LYS A 518 15.10 20.72 -29.86
C LYS A 518 14.95 20.56 -31.39
N GLU A 519 15.48 19.49 -31.96
CA GLU A 519 15.32 19.15 -33.38
C GLU A 519 13.86 18.90 -33.77
N ASP A 520 13.08 18.21 -32.94
CA ASP A 520 11.68 17.93 -33.22
C ASP A 520 10.81 19.19 -33.20
N VAL A 521 11.07 20.09 -32.24
CA VAL A 521 10.43 21.40 -32.22
C VAL A 521 10.84 22.22 -33.44
N SER A 522 12.13 22.25 -33.78
CA SER A 522 12.67 22.92 -34.96
C SER A 522 12.03 22.43 -36.26
N ARG A 523 11.85 21.11 -36.43
CA ARG A 523 11.18 20.52 -37.59
C ARG A 523 9.72 20.95 -37.68
N LYS A 524 9.00 21.00 -36.55
CA LYS A 524 7.58 21.41 -36.51
C LYS A 524 7.39 22.87 -36.93
N PHE A 525 8.29 23.77 -36.55
CA PHE A 525 8.22 25.18 -36.90
C PHE A 525 9.00 25.56 -38.17
N ASN A 526 9.72 24.60 -38.77
CA ASN A 526 10.59 24.81 -39.92
C ASN A 526 11.67 25.89 -39.66
N ILE A 527 12.31 25.84 -38.49
CA ILE A 527 13.37 26.75 -38.04
C ILE A 527 14.62 25.93 -37.71
N PRO A 528 15.81 26.26 -38.23
CA PRO A 528 17.04 25.55 -37.87
C PRO A 528 17.28 25.54 -36.35
N SER A 529 17.72 24.40 -35.80
CA SER A 529 17.90 24.23 -34.35
C SER A 529 18.91 25.20 -33.74
N GLU A 530 19.93 25.61 -34.51
CA GLU A 530 20.89 26.65 -34.11
C GLU A 530 20.27 28.04 -33.88
N GLN A 531 19.12 28.32 -34.52
CA GLN A 531 18.38 29.59 -34.38
C GLN A 531 17.36 29.56 -33.24
N VAL A 532 17.25 28.45 -32.51
CA VAL A 532 16.27 28.26 -31.44
C VAL A 532 16.97 28.13 -30.09
N ARG A 533 16.45 28.83 -29.08
CA ARG A 533 16.85 28.69 -27.68
C ARG A 533 15.60 28.62 -26.82
N PHE A 534 15.57 27.70 -25.86
CA PHE A 534 14.45 27.57 -24.93
C PHE A 534 14.77 28.22 -23.59
N TRP A 535 13.83 29.02 -23.09
CA TRP A 535 13.86 29.57 -21.74
C TRP A 535 12.86 28.82 -20.86
N VAL A 536 13.28 28.41 -19.68
CA VAL A 536 12.42 27.75 -18.71
C VAL A 536 11.55 28.80 -18.04
N LEU A 537 10.23 28.59 -18.06
CA LEU A 537 9.28 29.40 -17.31
C LEU A 537 9.12 28.82 -15.91
N VAL A 538 9.29 29.66 -14.91
CA VAL A 538 9.16 29.28 -13.50
C VAL A 538 8.01 30.04 -12.85
N ASN A 539 7.41 29.43 -11.83
CA ASN A 539 6.44 30.09 -10.97
C ASN A 539 7.20 30.94 -9.94
N ARG A 540 7.06 32.27 -10.02
CA ARG A 540 7.66 33.21 -9.08
C ARG A 540 6.84 33.34 -7.79
N GLN A 541 7.43 33.91 -6.74
CA GLN A 541 6.78 34.08 -5.43
C GLN A 541 5.48 34.90 -5.49
N ASN A 542 5.39 35.84 -6.45
CA ASN A 542 4.22 36.67 -6.70
C ASN A 542 3.15 35.97 -7.57
N LYS A 543 3.25 34.65 -7.76
CA LYS A 543 2.35 33.80 -8.56
C LYS A 543 2.32 34.09 -10.06
N THR A 544 3.37 34.71 -10.60
CA THR A 544 3.52 34.89 -12.05
C THR A 544 4.36 33.78 -12.67
N VAL A 545 4.13 33.50 -13.95
CA VAL A 545 4.85 32.48 -14.71
C VAL A 545 5.72 33.17 -15.76
N ARG A 546 7.02 33.28 -15.49
CA ARG A 546 7.95 34.08 -16.31
C ARG A 546 9.18 33.28 -16.74
N PRO A 547 9.75 33.57 -17.92
CA PRO A 547 11.07 33.07 -18.28
C PRO A 547 12.10 33.47 -17.21
N ASP A 548 12.92 32.52 -16.78
CA ASP A 548 13.92 32.72 -15.73
C ASP A 548 15.33 32.54 -16.28
N ALA A 549 15.60 31.36 -16.84
CA ALA A 549 16.89 31.02 -17.39
C ALA A 549 16.76 30.26 -18.72
N PRO A 550 17.68 30.46 -19.68
CA PRO A 550 17.78 29.65 -20.88
C PRO A 550 18.34 28.26 -20.54
N ILE A 551 17.86 27.23 -21.23
CA ILE A 551 18.48 25.90 -21.18
C ILE A 551 19.87 26.01 -21.84
N PRO A 552 20.96 25.75 -21.11
CA PRO A 552 22.32 25.87 -21.62
C PRO A 552 22.60 24.94 -22.80
N GLU A 553 23.37 25.38 -23.79
CA GLU A 553 23.71 24.55 -24.95
C GLU A 553 24.59 23.34 -24.57
N ASN A 554 25.32 23.38 -23.45
CA ASN A 554 26.04 22.20 -22.95
C ASN A 554 25.11 21.10 -22.41
N TYR A 555 23.80 21.35 -22.28
CA TYR A 555 22.80 20.35 -21.89
C TYR A 555 22.26 19.55 -23.09
N PHE A 556 22.80 19.75 -24.29
CA PHE A 556 22.33 19.11 -25.53
C PHE A 556 22.13 17.58 -25.42
N ASN A 557 23.05 16.89 -24.75
CA ASN A 557 23.01 15.43 -24.58
C ASN A 557 22.40 14.96 -23.25
N ILE A 558 21.84 15.88 -22.45
CA ILE A 558 21.20 15.57 -21.17
C ILE A 558 19.73 15.23 -21.42
N SER A 559 19.21 14.27 -20.65
CA SER A 559 17.80 13.87 -20.73
C SER A 559 16.86 15.01 -20.31
N MET A 560 15.67 15.04 -20.89
CA MET A 560 14.64 16.02 -20.54
C MET A 560 14.19 15.89 -19.08
N GLU A 561 14.22 14.69 -18.50
CA GLU A 561 13.96 14.47 -17.07
C GLU A 561 15.00 15.12 -16.17
N GLU A 562 16.29 14.99 -16.49
CA GLU A 562 17.34 15.64 -15.70
C GLU A 562 17.27 17.17 -15.80
N ILE A 563 16.98 17.70 -16.99
CA ILE A 563 16.82 19.15 -17.18
C ILE A 563 15.59 19.65 -16.42
N HIS A 564 14.48 18.94 -16.50
CA HIS A 564 13.26 19.22 -15.74
C HIS A 564 13.54 19.23 -14.23
N ALA A 565 14.21 18.21 -13.70
CA ALA A 565 14.57 18.14 -12.29
C ALA A 565 15.53 19.25 -11.83
N LYS A 566 16.46 19.70 -12.71
CA LYS A 566 17.44 20.74 -12.40
C LYS A 566 16.87 22.16 -12.48
N MET A 567 15.94 22.41 -13.41
CA MET A 567 15.53 23.77 -13.79
C MET A 567 14.07 24.10 -13.47
N THR A 568 13.25 23.14 -13.07
CA THR A 568 11.82 23.37 -12.78
C THR A 568 11.47 22.94 -11.36
N SER A 569 10.38 23.47 -10.81
CA SER A 569 9.78 22.94 -9.58
C SER A 569 9.07 21.60 -9.89
N ARG A 570 8.84 20.75 -8.88
CA ARG A 570 8.32 19.36 -8.97
C ARG A 570 6.92 19.17 -9.61
N GLN A 571 6.57 19.90 -10.66
CA GLN A 571 5.35 19.76 -11.45
C GLN A 571 5.56 18.69 -12.53
N ASN A 572 4.50 17.96 -12.91
CA ASN A 572 4.57 16.94 -13.98
C ASN A 572 4.67 17.54 -15.41
N GLU A 573 4.72 18.87 -15.54
CA GLU A 573 4.83 19.56 -16.82
C GLU A 573 5.99 20.55 -16.82
N MET A 574 6.58 20.76 -18.00
CA MET A 574 7.61 21.75 -18.24
C MET A 574 7.04 22.88 -19.12
N LYS A 575 7.29 24.13 -18.75
CA LYS A 575 6.84 25.31 -19.52
C LYS A 575 8.06 26.01 -20.09
N LEU A 576 8.08 26.23 -21.40
CA LEU A 576 9.19 26.83 -22.13
C LEU A 576 8.75 28.03 -22.98
N TYR A 577 9.61 29.02 -23.13
CA TYR A 577 9.50 30.06 -24.15
C TYR A 577 10.53 29.78 -25.24
N MET A 578 10.08 29.78 -26.50
CA MET A 578 10.93 29.56 -27.66
C MET A 578 11.44 30.90 -28.20
N GLU A 579 12.70 31.19 -27.90
CA GLU A 579 13.44 32.31 -28.47
C GLU A 579 13.96 31.93 -29.85
N VAL A 580 13.73 32.79 -30.84
CA VAL A 580 14.17 32.59 -32.23
C VAL A 580 15.06 33.75 -32.65
N ALA A 581 16.28 33.46 -33.10
CA ALA A 581 17.23 34.45 -33.58
C ALA A 581 17.14 34.64 -35.10
N ASN A 582 16.88 35.87 -35.55
CA ASN A 582 16.76 36.18 -36.99
C ASN A 582 18.11 36.37 -37.70
N LYS A 583 19.16 36.74 -36.94
CA LYS A 583 20.51 37.01 -37.46
C LYS A 583 21.57 36.65 -36.40
N PRO A 584 22.75 36.16 -36.79
CA PRO A 584 23.86 35.94 -35.86
C PRO A 584 24.46 37.28 -35.41
N ILE A 585 24.94 37.34 -34.16
CA ILE A 585 25.50 38.55 -33.53
C ILE A 585 26.89 38.89 -34.09
N ASN A 586 27.71 37.87 -34.37
CA ASN A 586 29.10 37.99 -34.85
C ASN A 586 29.46 36.89 -35.87
N ASP A 587 28.51 36.53 -36.75
CA ASP A 587 28.61 35.41 -37.73
C ASP A 587 28.94 34.02 -37.12
N LYS A 588 28.92 33.90 -35.79
CA LYS A 588 29.23 32.66 -35.03
C LYS A 588 28.23 32.33 -33.93
N ASN A 589 27.71 33.35 -33.24
CA ASN A 589 26.78 33.16 -32.11
C ASN A 589 25.39 33.69 -32.48
N TRP A 590 24.37 32.86 -32.32
CA TRP A 590 22.97 33.23 -32.58
C TRP A 590 22.33 34.01 -31.44
N PHE A 591 22.84 33.84 -30.22
CA PHE A 591 22.25 34.42 -29.02
C PHE A 591 23.32 35.00 -28.09
N PRO A 592 22.96 35.98 -27.22
CA PRO A 592 23.89 36.52 -26.23
C PRO A 592 24.40 35.43 -25.25
N PRO A 593 25.65 35.56 -24.75
CA PRO A 593 26.18 34.65 -23.74
C PRO A 593 25.48 34.85 -22.39
N ILE A 594 25.36 33.76 -21.63
CA ILE A 594 24.64 33.69 -20.34
C ILE A 594 25.49 34.25 -19.19
N GLU A 595 26.80 34.02 -19.20
CA GLU A 595 27.70 34.42 -18.11
C GLU A 595 28.30 35.82 -18.29
N GLY A 596 28.29 36.62 -17.21
CA GLY A 596 29.01 37.90 -17.14
C GLY A 596 28.32 39.09 -17.83
N ASN A 597 27.07 38.96 -18.24
CA ASN A 597 26.40 39.96 -19.06
C ASN A 597 25.62 41.00 -18.24
N ASN A 598 25.81 42.29 -18.55
CA ASN A 598 24.98 43.40 -18.06
C ASN A 598 23.64 43.51 -18.82
N HIS A 599 23.23 42.45 -19.52
CA HIS A 599 22.04 42.43 -20.36
C HIS A 599 20.96 41.56 -19.72
N ILE A 600 19.71 42.02 -19.78
CA ILE A 600 18.53 41.30 -19.30
C ILE A 600 17.53 41.19 -20.45
N MET A 601 16.87 40.05 -20.58
CA MET A 601 15.83 39.82 -21.59
C MET A 601 14.47 40.23 -21.04
N VAL A 602 13.88 41.28 -21.61
CA VAL A 602 12.52 41.73 -21.28
C VAL A 602 11.56 41.47 -22.41
N PHE A 603 10.28 41.35 -22.06
CA PHE A 603 9.17 41.19 -22.99
C PHE A 603 8.42 42.50 -23.13
N LEU A 604 7.91 42.75 -24.33
CA LEU A 604 7.20 43.98 -24.63
C LEU A 604 5.74 43.70 -24.94
N LYS A 605 4.84 44.45 -24.30
CA LYS A 605 3.43 44.53 -24.68
C LYS A 605 3.07 45.97 -25.03
N TYR A 606 2.29 46.14 -26.07
CA TYR A 606 1.68 47.41 -26.42
C TYR A 606 0.19 47.35 -26.10
N PHE A 607 -0.31 48.35 -25.38
CA PHE A 607 -1.74 48.56 -25.21
C PHE A 607 -2.25 49.57 -26.24
N ASP A 608 -3.27 49.18 -26.99
CA ASP A 608 -3.97 50.02 -27.97
C ASP A 608 -5.28 50.55 -27.34
N PRO A 609 -5.35 51.83 -26.93
CA PRO A 609 -6.56 52.41 -26.35
C PRO A 609 -7.73 52.51 -27.33
N ASP A 610 -7.49 52.50 -28.64
CA ASP A 610 -8.56 52.50 -29.65
C ASP A 610 -9.19 51.12 -29.77
N LYS A 611 -8.36 50.08 -29.83
CA LYS A 611 -8.81 48.70 -30.00
C LYS A 611 -9.16 47.99 -28.70
N GLN A 612 -8.76 48.55 -27.55
CA GLN A 612 -8.94 47.95 -26.22
C GLN A 612 -8.32 46.54 -26.16
N SER A 613 -7.10 46.42 -26.69
CA SER A 613 -6.38 45.15 -26.82
C SER A 613 -4.90 45.31 -26.51
N LEU A 614 -4.29 44.22 -26.04
CA LEU A 614 -2.84 44.10 -25.89
C LEU A 614 -2.24 43.43 -27.13
N GLU A 615 -1.03 43.83 -27.48
CA GLU A 615 -0.23 43.19 -28.53
C GLU A 615 1.16 42.89 -27.99
N GLY A 616 1.55 41.61 -27.96
CA GLY A 616 2.91 41.22 -27.62
C GLY A 616 3.89 41.54 -28.76
N LEU A 617 4.97 42.25 -28.47
CA LEU A 617 5.98 42.69 -29.45
C LEU A 617 7.30 41.88 -29.34
N GLY A 618 7.20 40.65 -28.84
CA GLY A 618 8.32 39.75 -28.60
C GLY A 618 9.20 40.21 -27.43
N HIS A 619 10.48 39.81 -27.47
CA HIS A 619 11.47 40.14 -26.46
C HIS A 619 12.51 41.16 -26.97
N LEU A 620 13.28 41.71 -26.02
CA LEU A 620 14.38 42.64 -26.24
C LEU A 620 15.47 42.42 -25.18
N TYR A 621 16.73 42.41 -25.58
CA TYR A 621 17.86 42.48 -24.64
C TYR A 621 18.17 43.95 -24.32
N ILE A 622 18.12 44.31 -23.05
CA ILE A 622 18.40 45.67 -22.57
C ILE A 622 19.57 45.67 -21.60
N GLN A 623 20.29 46.79 -21.53
CA GLN A 623 21.36 46.97 -20.54
C GLN A 623 20.76 47.29 -19.17
N LYS A 624 21.14 46.51 -18.15
CA LYS A 624 20.70 46.62 -16.75
C LYS A 624 20.90 48.04 -16.17
N PHE A 625 21.99 48.71 -16.55
CA PHE A 625 22.32 50.07 -16.12
C PHE A 625 21.83 51.16 -17.09
N GLY A 626 21.20 50.80 -18.20
CA GLY A 626 20.60 51.75 -19.14
C GLY A 626 19.36 52.42 -18.54
N LYS A 627 19.09 53.67 -18.93
CA LYS A 627 17.88 54.37 -18.46
C LYS A 627 16.68 53.98 -19.29
N VAL A 628 15.51 53.90 -18.66
CA VAL A 628 14.24 53.57 -19.34
C VAL A 628 13.96 54.49 -20.53
N GLY A 629 14.20 55.79 -20.36
CA GLY A 629 13.96 56.78 -21.41
C GLY A 629 14.81 56.57 -22.67
N ASP A 630 15.99 55.97 -22.55
CA ASP A 630 16.91 55.75 -23.68
C ASP A 630 16.35 54.71 -24.68
N TYR A 631 15.44 53.84 -24.22
CA TYR A 631 14.82 52.78 -25.02
C TYR A 631 13.50 53.19 -25.69
N THR A 632 13.01 54.41 -25.44
CA THR A 632 11.75 54.92 -26.03
C THR A 632 11.77 54.84 -27.56
N ARG A 633 12.91 55.16 -28.20
CA ARG A 633 13.06 55.06 -29.66
C ARG A 633 12.95 53.62 -30.14
N VAL A 634 13.54 52.68 -29.41
CA VAL A 634 13.49 51.23 -29.73
C VAL A 634 12.05 50.71 -29.63
N PHE A 635 11.29 51.18 -28.63
CA PHE A 635 9.88 50.83 -28.49
C PHE A 635 9.03 51.39 -29.63
N CYS A 636 9.28 52.63 -30.05
CA CYS A 636 8.66 53.22 -31.23
C CYS A 636 9.00 52.42 -32.50
N GLU A 637 10.26 52.04 -32.72
CA GLU A 637 10.68 51.23 -33.87
C GLU A 637 9.97 49.87 -33.89
N LYS A 638 9.96 49.14 -32.77
CA LYS A 638 9.28 47.84 -32.67
C LYS A 638 7.78 47.91 -32.91
N LYS A 639 7.13 49.05 -32.58
CA LYS A 639 5.70 49.26 -32.81
C LYS A 639 5.42 49.97 -34.15
N GLU A 640 6.45 50.32 -34.91
CA GLU A 640 6.37 51.06 -36.17
C GLU A 640 5.78 52.48 -36.03
N PHE A 641 6.04 53.13 -34.89
CA PHE A 641 5.71 54.53 -34.65
C PHE A 641 6.83 55.49 -35.10
N PRO A 642 6.51 56.77 -35.36
CA PRO A 642 7.53 57.80 -35.50
C PRO A 642 8.46 57.83 -34.28
N LEU A 643 9.78 57.91 -34.52
CA LEU A 643 10.81 57.72 -33.48
C LEU A 643 10.67 58.60 -32.23
N ASN A 644 10.06 59.77 -32.36
CA ASN A 644 9.90 60.73 -31.27
C ASN A 644 8.46 60.76 -30.71
N THR A 645 7.67 59.72 -30.96
CA THR A 645 6.33 59.60 -30.39
C THR A 645 6.43 59.50 -28.87
N PRO A 646 5.77 60.38 -28.10
CA PRO A 646 5.78 60.30 -26.64
C PRO A 646 5.06 59.04 -26.16
N LEU A 647 5.71 58.27 -25.27
CA LEU A 647 5.19 57.03 -24.72
C LEU A 647 4.98 57.12 -23.20
N LYS A 648 4.02 56.34 -22.71
CA LYS A 648 3.88 55.98 -21.29
C LYS A 648 4.30 54.51 -21.14
N ILE A 649 5.19 54.25 -20.18
CA ILE A 649 5.86 52.96 -20.01
C ILE A 649 5.55 52.46 -18.61
N TYR A 650 5.15 51.20 -18.50
CA TYR A 650 4.74 50.53 -17.28
C TYR A 650 5.42 49.18 -17.15
N GLU A 651 5.61 48.74 -15.92
CA GLU A 651 6.03 47.39 -15.59
C GLU A 651 4.80 46.54 -15.22
N GLU A 652 4.67 45.37 -15.86
CA GLU A 652 3.67 44.37 -15.50
C GLU A 652 4.25 43.42 -14.44
N MET A 653 4.05 43.76 -13.16
CA MET A 653 4.62 42.99 -12.04
C MET A 653 3.75 41.79 -11.64
N LYS A 654 2.45 42.01 -11.39
CA LYS A 654 1.43 40.99 -11.05
C LYS A 654 0.04 41.53 -11.45
N PRO A 655 -1.02 40.70 -11.56
CA PRO A 655 -2.31 41.12 -12.14
C PRO A 655 -2.90 42.43 -11.60
N ASN A 656 -2.70 42.73 -10.31
CA ASN A 656 -3.23 43.94 -9.66
C ASN A 656 -2.16 45.01 -9.39
N MET A 657 -1.00 44.94 -10.04
CA MET A 657 0.12 45.85 -9.79
C MET A 657 0.87 46.13 -11.09
N ILE A 658 0.46 47.22 -11.74
CA ILE A 658 1.04 47.77 -12.96
C ILE A 658 1.63 49.14 -12.63
N GLU A 659 2.95 49.28 -12.63
CA GLU A 659 3.63 50.49 -12.14
C GLU A 659 4.21 51.33 -13.27
N GLU A 660 4.03 52.66 -13.25
CA GLU A 660 4.64 53.55 -14.25
C GLU A 660 6.16 53.66 -14.02
N MET A 661 6.94 53.38 -15.07
CA MET A 661 8.38 53.44 -15.02
C MET A 661 8.89 54.88 -15.19
N LYS A 662 9.83 55.29 -14.32
CA LYS A 662 10.43 56.63 -14.37
C LYS A 662 11.49 56.69 -15.49
N PRO A 663 11.40 57.59 -16.48
CA PRO A 663 12.34 57.64 -17.61
C PRO A 663 13.82 57.84 -17.22
N LYS A 664 14.07 58.48 -16.07
CA LYS A 664 15.42 58.76 -15.55
C LYS A 664 16.03 57.61 -14.76
N SER A 665 15.21 56.64 -14.32
CA SER A 665 15.67 55.47 -13.59
C SER A 665 16.34 54.48 -14.54
N THR A 666 17.31 53.74 -14.01
CA THR A 666 17.88 52.58 -14.69
C THR A 666 17.01 51.36 -14.50
N PHE A 667 17.10 50.37 -15.39
CA PHE A 667 16.34 49.12 -15.24
C PHE A 667 16.67 48.38 -13.94
N GLN A 668 17.92 48.45 -13.47
CA GLN A 668 18.29 47.94 -12.14
C GLN A 668 17.59 48.66 -10.99
N GLN A 669 17.47 49.99 -11.05
CA GLN A 669 16.76 50.76 -10.03
C GLN A 669 15.26 50.50 -10.04
N SER A 670 14.72 50.04 -11.17
CA SER A 670 13.37 49.53 -11.32
C SER A 670 13.26 48.03 -11.05
N GLU A 671 14.31 47.39 -10.51
CA GLU A 671 14.33 45.96 -10.14
C GLU A 671 14.02 44.98 -11.28
N ILE A 672 14.16 45.42 -12.55
CA ILE A 672 13.86 44.60 -13.73
C ILE A 672 14.87 43.46 -13.87
N GLN A 673 14.35 42.27 -14.15
CA GLN A 673 15.05 41.00 -14.30
C GLN A 673 14.68 40.33 -15.64
N ASP A 674 15.38 39.24 -15.97
CA ASP A 674 15.02 38.41 -17.12
C ASP A 674 13.57 37.96 -17.02
N GLY A 675 12.85 37.95 -18.15
CA GLY A 675 11.44 37.56 -18.19
C GLY A 675 10.44 38.63 -17.77
N ASP A 676 10.87 39.80 -17.30
CA ASP A 676 9.94 40.88 -16.97
C ASP A 676 9.27 41.47 -18.20
N ILE A 677 8.03 41.93 -18.02
CA ILE A 677 7.19 42.44 -19.10
C ILE A 677 7.05 43.94 -18.93
N ILE A 678 7.49 44.69 -19.93
CA ILE A 678 7.30 46.12 -20.04
C ILE A 678 6.09 46.36 -20.95
N CYS A 679 5.07 47.00 -20.41
CA CYS A 679 3.89 47.42 -21.13
C CYS A 679 4.01 48.90 -21.49
N PHE A 680 3.68 49.29 -22.73
CA PHE A 680 3.67 50.71 -23.09
C PHE A 680 2.49 51.07 -23.98
N GLN A 681 2.17 52.36 -23.98
CA GLN A 681 1.15 52.95 -24.83
C GLN A 681 1.60 54.32 -25.33
N LYS A 682 0.93 54.84 -26.36
CA LYS A 682 1.08 56.24 -26.78
C LYS A 682 0.62 57.15 -25.65
N ALA A 683 1.36 58.23 -25.37
CA ALA A 683 0.88 59.26 -24.46
C ALA A 683 -0.27 60.00 -25.13
N LEU A 684 -1.45 59.93 -24.52
CA LEU A 684 -2.67 60.55 -25.02
C LEU A 684 -2.72 62.03 -24.65
N THR A 685 -3.21 62.85 -25.57
CA THR A 685 -3.56 64.26 -25.32
C THR A 685 -4.84 64.36 -24.49
N GLU A 686 -5.07 65.49 -23.82
CA GLU A 686 -6.31 65.73 -23.06
C GLU A 686 -7.58 65.54 -23.91
N LYS A 687 -7.51 65.91 -25.19
CA LYS A 687 -8.60 65.70 -26.15
C LYS A 687 -8.85 64.21 -26.43
N GLU A 688 -7.80 63.43 -26.71
CA GLU A 688 -7.91 61.98 -26.94
C GLU A 688 -8.45 61.28 -25.67
N ILE A 689 -7.98 61.66 -24.47
CA ILE A 689 -8.49 61.12 -23.20
C ILE A 689 -9.99 61.39 -23.04
N GLN A 690 -10.44 62.61 -23.34
CA GLN A 690 -11.86 62.97 -23.27
C GLN A 690 -12.69 62.17 -24.29
N GLU A 691 -12.19 62.00 -25.51
CA GLU A 691 -12.85 61.22 -26.57
C GLU A 691 -13.00 59.74 -26.16
N HIS A 692 -11.93 59.10 -25.67
CA HIS A 692 -11.97 57.72 -25.18
C HIS A 692 -12.91 57.57 -23.99
N THR A 693 -12.87 58.52 -23.03
CA THR A 693 -13.74 58.49 -21.84
C THR A 693 -15.22 58.60 -22.23
N THR A 694 -15.57 59.52 -23.14
CA THR A 694 -16.94 59.66 -23.64
C THR A 694 -17.41 58.42 -24.42
N ALA A 695 -16.49 57.73 -25.11
CA ALA A 695 -16.76 56.46 -25.79
C ALA A 695 -16.77 55.23 -24.86
N GLY A 696 -16.59 55.41 -23.54
CA GLY A 696 -16.54 54.30 -22.57
C GLY A 696 -15.31 53.40 -22.70
N ARG A 697 -14.23 53.88 -23.34
CA ARG A 697 -12.98 53.14 -23.54
C ARG A 697 -11.98 53.43 -22.43
N ILE A 698 -11.18 52.43 -22.10
CA ILE A 698 -10.11 52.53 -21.10
C ILE A 698 -8.92 53.28 -21.69
N CYS A 699 -8.44 54.30 -20.99
CA CYS A 699 -7.38 55.19 -21.46
C CYS A 699 -5.97 54.73 -21.07
N PHE A 700 -5.84 53.99 -19.96
CA PHE A 700 -4.54 53.68 -19.35
C PHE A 700 -4.36 52.18 -19.07
N ILE A 701 -3.12 51.69 -19.23
CA ILE A 701 -2.75 50.29 -19.02
C ILE A 701 -3.21 49.74 -17.65
N PRO A 702 -2.97 50.41 -16.49
CA PRO A 702 -3.37 49.85 -15.20
C PRO A 702 -4.88 49.57 -15.12
N GLN A 703 -5.70 50.49 -15.63
CA GLN A 703 -7.16 50.34 -15.69
C GLN A 703 -7.57 49.19 -16.63
N PHE A 704 -6.80 48.93 -17.69
CA PHE A 704 -7.08 47.82 -18.60
C PHE A 704 -6.88 46.48 -17.90
N TYR A 705 -5.76 46.31 -17.20
CA TYR A 705 -5.50 45.09 -16.40
C TYR A 705 -6.51 44.93 -15.25
N GLU A 706 -6.89 46.02 -14.57
CA GLU A 706 -8.00 45.98 -13.59
C GLU A 706 -9.31 45.50 -14.24
N SER A 707 -9.62 45.96 -15.46
CA SER A 707 -10.81 45.51 -16.18
C SER A 707 -10.73 44.03 -16.57
N LEU A 708 -9.54 43.49 -16.87
CA LEU A 708 -9.36 42.06 -17.11
C LEU A 708 -9.62 41.23 -15.85
N ALA A 709 -9.32 41.77 -14.67
CA ALA A 709 -9.65 41.13 -13.40
C ALA A 709 -11.16 41.23 -13.06
N LEU A 710 -11.85 42.27 -13.53
CA LEU A 710 -13.27 42.54 -13.25
C LEU A 710 -14.25 41.98 -14.31
N ARG A 711 -13.78 41.63 -15.51
CA ARG A 711 -14.60 41.07 -16.61
C ARG A 711 -14.99 39.60 -16.42
N ILE A 712 -14.75 39.05 -15.23
CA ILE A 712 -14.99 37.65 -14.87
C ILE A 712 -16.01 37.58 -13.74
#